data_AF-A0A5Q2NVJ6-F1
#
_entry.id   AF-A0A5Q2NVJ6-F1
#
_cell.length_a   1.000
_cell.length_b   1.000
_cell.length_c   1.000
_cell.angle_alpha   90.00
_cell.angle_beta   90.00
_cell.angle_gamma   90.00
#
_symmetry.space_group_name_H-M   'P 1'
#
loop_
_entity.id
_entity.type
_entity.pdbx_description
1 polymer ?
#
loop_
_entity_poly.entity_id
_entity_poly.type
_entity_poly.pdbx_seq_one_letter_code
_entity_poly.pdbx_strand_id
1 'polypeptide(L)'
;MFNKLKSRWGIALAGALLLQTIAGAGLAPGSPSGLAAGTAAAAAQEYGLPADAKDGVIFHAWNWSFDNIKAQLPAIAAAGFKSIQTSPIQGNKEPLKEGSQWWVLYQPTNFAIGNAQLGNREQFRQLCAEAEKYGIDIIVDVVANHTGNAGGGSLTYTPATNVDPDIRNNASYWHEARGVDNWNDRWQVTQWGIGLPDLNTGSQGLQDKVIAFLNDAVALGADGFRFDAAKHIELPGDPGGSNFWPRVLGSLSSRQELFVYGEVLQGGADNFAGYADYMSLTASSYGHEVRRAVGFGGSPNVALAQPFQAGSVNPSKLVTWVESHDTYANDSSESTGMTDYQLKMGWALIAARAQTTSLFFDRPAGSGKFGSPLGQPGRGLWRDGDVAAVNKFHNAMAGQGEYLRTQGSQTMLVERGAKGVVIVNLGGEIRIDSPTNLASGTYANRASGGGSFTVSGGRITGTLGGGKIAVLYQDAAPSPSPTAAPSATPSPSATPNPTAAPSPTPSATPVPTPTPAAGIVVHFYKPSGWGTPSVYYYDDSVSPVRTGPAWPGTAMSDEGDGWYRYAIPSWSQAKVIFSSNGAQQPAAQQPGYAVSGREAWIKDGAVSAAKPEQGLVQVTFTIQNAATVMGQNVFIAGSIAELGGWDPAKAVGPGSAAAYPTWTVTAKLPAGANIEFKAIKKDGSGAVVWESGSNRTYTVSASNPNVTFSFRP
;
A
#
# COMPACT_ATOMS: atom_id res chain seq x y z
N MET A 1 -24.23 3.45 -58.24
CA MET A 1 -25.16 4.60 -58.26
C MET A 1 -25.08 5.28 -56.90
N PHE A 2 -24.55 6.48 -56.66
CA PHE A 2 -24.14 7.62 -57.47
C PHE A 2 -22.97 8.36 -56.75
N ASN A 3 -22.03 8.83 -57.57
CA ASN A 3 -20.99 9.88 -57.47
C ASN A 3 -20.90 10.78 -56.22
N LYS A 4 -19.71 11.02 -55.64
CA LYS A 4 -18.58 11.91 -56.05
C LYS A 4 -18.98 13.39 -56.27
N LEU A 5 -18.39 14.33 -55.51
CA LEU A 5 -17.41 15.31 -56.01
C LEU A 5 -16.79 16.19 -54.90
N LYS A 6 -15.50 16.51 -55.08
CA LYS A 6 -14.65 17.47 -54.35
C LYS A 6 -14.65 18.84 -55.05
N SER A 7 -14.35 19.93 -54.32
CA SER A 7 -13.50 21.10 -54.72
C SER A 7 -13.53 22.13 -53.57
N ARG A 8 -12.48 22.44 -52.78
CA ARG A 8 -11.12 23.04 -52.94
C ARG A 8 -11.07 24.59 -53.06
N TRP A 9 -10.09 25.14 -52.31
CA TRP A 9 -9.38 26.46 -52.35
C TRP A 9 -10.07 27.64 -51.65
N GLY A 10 -9.44 28.54 -50.89
CA GLY A 10 -8.05 28.86 -50.48
C GLY A 10 -8.11 30.23 -49.74
N ILE A 11 -7.31 30.55 -48.72
CA ILE A 11 -6.08 31.38 -48.78
C ILE A 11 -5.64 31.67 -47.33
N ALA A 12 -4.32 31.78 -47.13
CA ALA A 12 -3.61 31.90 -45.86
C ALA A 12 -3.21 33.34 -45.48
N LEU A 13 -2.96 33.51 -44.17
CA LEU A 13 -1.94 34.32 -43.48
C LEU A 13 -1.76 35.84 -43.78
N ALA A 14 -1.81 36.66 -42.72
CA ALA A 14 -0.64 37.26 -42.05
C ALA A 14 -0.97 38.61 -41.39
N GLY A 15 -0.38 38.88 -40.21
CA GLY A 15 -0.35 40.25 -39.66
C GLY A 15 -0.22 40.36 -38.14
N ALA A 16 0.76 39.70 -37.53
CA ALA A 16 1.19 39.98 -36.16
C ALA A 16 2.50 40.78 -36.19
N LEU A 17 2.54 41.93 -35.52
CA LEU A 17 3.78 42.50 -34.99
C LEU A 17 3.46 43.51 -33.88
N LEU A 18 3.88 43.21 -32.65
CA LEU A 18 4.63 44.19 -31.85
C LEU A 18 5.43 43.46 -30.76
N LEU A 19 6.75 43.51 -30.93
CA LEU A 19 7.76 43.16 -29.94
C LEU A 19 7.72 44.15 -28.78
N GLN A 20 7.85 43.64 -27.55
CA GLN A 20 8.77 44.23 -26.58
C GLN A 20 9.52 43.12 -25.84
N THR A 21 10.83 43.19 -25.96
CA THR A 21 11.85 42.38 -25.27
C THR A 21 12.20 43.03 -23.93
N ILE A 22 12.20 42.26 -22.83
CA ILE A 22 13.15 42.47 -21.72
C ILE A 22 13.74 41.12 -21.28
N ALA A 23 15.06 41.19 -21.14
CA ALA A 23 16.11 40.22 -20.85
C ALA A 23 15.85 39.09 -19.85
N GLY A 24 16.57 37.98 -20.11
CA GLY A 24 16.62 36.77 -19.31
C GLY A 24 17.36 36.87 -17.97
N ALA A 25 16.99 35.97 -17.07
CA ALA A 25 17.87 35.29 -16.15
C ALA A 25 17.43 33.81 -16.12
N GLY A 26 18.34 32.89 -16.45
CA GLY A 26 18.04 31.47 -16.57
C GLY A 26 17.65 30.85 -15.23
N LEU A 27 16.51 30.17 -15.21
CA LEU A 27 16.13 29.23 -14.16
C LEU A 27 16.28 27.81 -14.71
N ALA A 28 17.19 27.05 -14.11
CA ALA A 28 17.23 25.60 -14.27
C ALA A 28 15.91 24.99 -13.76
N PRO A 29 15.41 23.88 -14.34
CA PRO A 29 14.23 23.20 -13.84
C PRO A 29 14.57 22.54 -12.50
N GLY A 30 14.13 23.15 -11.39
CA GLY A 30 14.20 22.56 -10.07
C GLY A 30 13.15 21.46 -9.92
N SER A 31 13.60 20.28 -9.51
CA SER A 31 12.78 19.12 -9.16
C SER A 31 11.78 19.47 -8.05
N PRO A 32 10.48 19.13 -8.18
CA PRO A 32 9.54 19.22 -7.07
C PRO A 32 9.56 17.89 -6.29
N SER A 33 10.46 17.75 -5.32
CA SER A 33 10.49 16.57 -4.44
C SER A 33 10.88 17.00 -3.02
N GLY A 34 9.87 17.22 -2.17
CA GLY A 34 10.08 17.55 -0.75
C GLY A 34 8.88 18.16 -0.04
N LEU A 35 7.90 18.71 -0.77
CA LEU A 35 6.69 19.31 -0.21
C LEU A 35 5.46 18.37 -0.21
N ALA A 36 5.48 17.26 -0.94
CA ALA A 36 4.30 16.39 -1.15
C ALA A 36 4.08 15.34 -0.04
N ALA A 37 5.14 14.69 0.46
CA ALA A 37 5.00 13.59 1.43
C ALA A 37 4.40 14.04 2.80
N GLY A 38 4.69 15.28 3.22
CA GLY A 38 4.11 15.85 4.45
C GLY A 38 2.62 16.23 4.31
N THR A 39 2.12 16.42 3.08
CA THR A 39 0.72 16.78 2.83
C THR A 39 -0.19 15.55 2.74
N ALA A 40 0.28 14.44 2.19
CA ALA A 40 -0.53 13.22 2.04
C ALA A 40 -0.73 12.47 3.36
N ALA A 41 0.29 12.38 4.21
CA ALA A 41 0.14 11.79 5.54
C ALA A 41 -0.82 12.60 6.44
N ALA A 42 -0.79 13.93 6.34
CA ALA A 42 -1.72 14.81 7.04
C ALA A 42 -3.16 14.68 6.50
N ALA A 43 -3.32 14.54 5.18
CA ALA A 43 -4.61 14.31 4.53
C ALA A 43 -5.22 12.95 4.90
N ALA A 44 -4.41 11.87 4.87
CA ALA A 44 -4.84 10.54 5.30
C ALA A 44 -5.33 10.56 6.77
N GLN A 45 -4.64 11.31 7.63
CA GLN A 45 -5.01 11.45 9.03
C GLN A 45 -6.37 12.15 9.23
N GLU A 46 -6.73 13.12 8.38
CA GLU A 46 -8.04 13.80 8.43
C GLU A 46 -9.20 12.81 8.25
N TYR A 47 -9.03 11.84 7.35
CA TYR A 47 -10.05 10.83 7.04
C TYR A 47 -9.88 9.53 7.83
N GLY A 48 -8.85 9.43 8.67
CA GLY A 48 -8.51 8.21 9.41
C GLY A 48 -8.14 7.04 8.49
N LEU A 49 -7.50 7.33 7.36
CA LEU A 49 -7.00 6.31 6.43
C LEU A 49 -5.65 5.77 6.95
N PRO A 50 -5.37 4.47 6.83
CA PRO A 50 -4.09 3.90 7.20
C PRO A 50 -2.97 4.39 6.27
N ALA A 51 -1.71 4.23 6.69
CA ALA A 51 -0.57 4.64 5.87
C ALA A 51 -0.45 3.80 4.59
N ASP A 52 -0.55 2.47 4.73
CA ASP A 52 -0.35 1.53 3.62
C ASP A 52 -1.69 1.06 3.02
N ALA A 53 -1.77 0.94 1.68
CA ALA A 53 -2.91 0.36 0.98
C ALA A 53 -3.36 -1.00 1.53
N LYS A 54 -2.40 -1.87 1.88
CA LYS A 54 -2.66 -3.23 2.39
C LYS A 54 -3.45 -3.25 3.69
N ASP A 55 -3.35 -2.19 4.50
CA ASP A 55 -3.98 -2.09 5.82
C ASP A 55 -5.36 -1.39 5.74
N GLY A 56 -5.76 -0.96 4.54
CA GLY A 56 -7.05 -0.34 4.28
C GLY A 56 -7.95 -1.18 3.38
N VAL A 57 -9.04 -0.57 2.94
CA VAL A 57 -9.99 -1.16 1.98
C VAL A 57 -9.91 -0.50 0.61
N ILE A 58 -10.09 -1.31 -0.43
CA ILE A 58 -10.01 -0.93 -1.85
C ILE A 58 -11.42 -0.62 -2.36
N PHE A 59 -11.57 0.54 -3.01
CA PHE A 59 -12.75 0.87 -3.81
C PHE A 59 -12.49 0.51 -5.27
N HIS A 60 -13.21 -0.44 -5.83
CA HIS A 60 -13.08 -0.78 -7.25
C HIS A 60 -14.02 0.11 -8.08
N ALA A 61 -13.45 1.17 -8.67
CA ALA A 61 -14.12 2.12 -9.54
C ALA A 61 -14.26 1.56 -10.97
N TRP A 62 -14.90 0.39 -11.06
CA TRP A 62 -14.99 -0.39 -12.29
C TRP A 62 -15.75 0.37 -13.39
N ASN A 63 -15.10 0.53 -14.55
CA ASN A 63 -15.53 1.30 -15.71
C ASN A 63 -15.59 2.83 -15.52
N TRP A 64 -15.12 3.41 -14.41
CA TRP A 64 -15.21 4.86 -14.19
C TRP A 64 -14.11 5.62 -14.93
N SER A 65 -14.45 6.80 -15.49
CA SER A 65 -13.43 7.69 -16.07
C SER A 65 -12.57 8.37 -15.02
N PHE A 66 -11.35 8.74 -15.38
CA PHE A 66 -10.42 9.42 -14.46
C PHE A 66 -11.00 10.69 -13.87
N ASP A 67 -11.71 11.49 -14.68
CA ASP A 67 -12.37 12.71 -14.20
C ASP A 67 -13.52 12.40 -13.23
N ASN A 68 -14.28 11.32 -13.46
CA ASN A 68 -15.35 10.92 -12.55
C ASN A 68 -14.81 10.33 -11.24
N ILE A 69 -13.71 9.59 -11.27
CA ILE A 69 -13.02 9.17 -10.04
C ILE A 69 -12.53 10.42 -9.29
N LYS A 70 -11.81 11.31 -9.97
CA LYS A 70 -11.28 12.56 -9.41
C LYS A 70 -12.36 13.40 -8.73
N ALA A 71 -13.53 13.54 -9.36
CA ALA A 71 -14.65 14.28 -8.81
C ALA A 71 -15.27 13.67 -7.54
N GLN A 72 -15.01 12.38 -7.27
CA GLN A 72 -15.57 11.66 -6.13
C GLN A 72 -14.58 11.40 -5.00
N LEU A 73 -13.30 11.77 -5.15
CA LEU A 73 -12.25 11.59 -4.15
C LEU A 73 -12.64 12.07 -2.74
N PRO A 74 -13.23 13.27 -2.54
CA PRO A 74 -13.63 13.70 -1.18
C PRO A 74 -14.63 12.75 -0.54
N ALA A 75 -15.58 12.23 -1.32
CA ALA A 75 -16.60 11.32 -0.82
C ALA A 75 -16.07 9.91 -0.58
N ILE A 76 -15.17 9.43 -1.45
CA ILE A 76 -14.50 8.14 -1.30
C ILE A 76 -13.62 8.15 -0.03
N ALA A 77 -12.87 9.22 0.21
CA ALA A 77 -12.11 9.42 1.45
C ALA A 77 -13.01 9.46 2.68
N ALA A 78 -14.11 10.22 2.63
CA ALA A 78 -15.08 10.31 3.72
C ALA A 78 -15.78 8.96 4.04
N ALA A 79 -15.92 8.09 3.03
CA ALA A 79 -16.41 6.73 3.17
C ALA A 79 -15.34 5.76 3.71
N GLY A 80 -14.09 6.20 3.89
CA GLY A 80 -13.02 5.45 4.54
C GLY A 80 -12.23 4.50 3.63
N PHE A 81 -12.29 4.68 2.31
CA PHE A 81 -11.48 3.90 1.38
C PHE A 81 -10.06 4.46 1.29
N LYS A 82 -9.06 3.59 1.44
CA LYS A 82 -7.65 3.96 1.35
C LYS A 82 -7.16 3.95 -0.10
N SER A 83 -7.70 3.07 -0.93
CA SER A 83 -7.23 2.92 -2.30
C SER A 83 -8.36 2.79 -3.29
N ILE A 84 -8.09 3.12 -4.54
CA ILE A 84 -9.00 2.98 -5.67
C ILE A 84 -8.36 2.07 -6.70
N GLN A 85 -9.04 0.98 -7.07
CA GLN A 85 -8.69 0.24 -8.29
C GLN A 85 -9.42 0.87 -9.50
N THR A 86 -8.66 1.25 -10.53
CA THR A 86 -9.21 1.63 -11.84
C THR A 86 -9.39 0.40 -12.72
N SER A 87 -10.26 0.46 -13.73
CA SER A 87 -10.19 -0.49 -14.86
C SER A 87 -8.89 -0.32 -15.67
N PRO A 88 -8.56 -1.25 -16.60
CA PRO A 88 -7.33 -1.15 -17.36
C PRO A 88 -7.20 0.17 -18.12
N ILE A 89 -6.07 0.85 -17.89
CA ILE A 89 -5.80 2.19 -18.43
C ILE A 89 -5.15 2.17 -19.80
N GLN A 90 -4.82 0.98 -20.33
CA GLN A 90 -4.18 0.81 -21.63
C GLN A 90 -5.09 1.28 -22.76
N GLY A 91 -4.47 1.68 -23.88
CA GLY A 91 -5.18 1.82 -25.15
C GLY A 91 -5.83 0.49 -25.52
N ASN A 92 -7.08 0.53 -25.95
CA ASN A 92 -7.87 -0.65 -26.28
C ASN A 92 -8.36 -0.63 -27.73
N LYS A 93 -8.94 -1.76 -28.16
CA LYS A 93 -9.22 -1.97 -29.58
C LYS A 93 -10.31 -1.07 -30.16
N GLU A 94 -11.28 -0.62 -29.38
CA GLU A 94 -12.44 0.10 -29.91
C GLU A 94 -12.93 1.20 -28.96
N PRO A 95 -13.40 2.36 -29.47
CA PRO A 95 -13.90 3.46 -28.65
C PRO A 95 -15.34 3.24 -28.15
N LEU A 96 -15.73 1.98 -27.90
CA LEU A 96 -17.06 1.57 -27.44
C LEU A 96 -17.35 2.13 -26.05
N LYS A 97 -18.57 2.61 -25.82
CA LYS A 97 -18.97 3.24 -24.55
C LYS A 97 -20.23 2.67 -23.93
N GLU A 98 -20.89 1.71 -24.56
CA GLU A 98 -22.05 1.07 -23.94
C GLU A 98 -21.60 0.22 -22.75
N GLY A 99 -22.35 0.21 -21.65
CA GLY A 99 -21.96 -0.52 -20.44
C GLY A 99 -21.79 -2.03 -20.69
N SER A 100 -22.59 -2.61 -21.58
CA SER A 100 -22.51 -4.01 -21.99
C SER A 100 -21.23 -4.37 -22.73
N GLN A 101 -20.45 -3.37 -23.15
CA GLN A 101 -19.20 -3.50 -23.89
C GLN A 101 -17.97 -3.30 -22.99
N TRP A 102 -18.13 -3.42 -21.67
CA TRP A 102 -17.05 -3.28 -20.67
C TRP A 102 -15.80 -4.11 -21.01
N TRP A 103 -15.98 -5.27 -21.66
CA TRP A 103 -14.90 -6.17 -22.08
C TRP A 103 -13.89 -5.49 -23.01
N VAL A 104 -14.23 -4.37 -23.64
CA VAL A 104 -13.29 -3.59 -24.46
C VAL A 104 -12.12 -3.07 -23.64
N LEU A 105 -12.33 -2.72 -22.36
CA LEU A 105 -11.26 -2.25 -21.47
C LEU A 105 -10.20 -3.34 -21.22
N TYR A 106 -10.60 -4.61 -21.29
CA TYR A 106 -9.74 -5.77 -21.10
C TYR A 106 -9.14 -6.31 -22.41
N GLN A 107 -9.25 -5.55 -23.51
CA GLN A 107 -8.70 -5.91 -24.81
C GLN A 107 -7.71 -4.86 -25.29
N PRO A 108 -6.52 -4.78 -24.65
CA PRO A 108 -5.53 -3.76 -24.95
C PRO A 108 -4.94 -3.96 -26.35
N THR A 109 -4.53 -2.88 -26.97
CA THR A 109 -3.82 -2.87 -28.26
C THR A 109 -2.37 -2.44 -28.14
N ASN A 110 -1.98 -1.91 -26.98
CA ASN A 110 -0.63 -1.43 -26.71
C ASN A 110 -0.36 -1.41 -25.18
N PHE A 111 0.85 -0.99 -24.83
CA PHE A 111 1.27 -0.69 -23.46
C PHE A 111 1.48 0.83 -23.30
N ALA A 112 0.41 1.60 -23.52
CA ALA A 112 0.41 3.06 -23.34
C ALA A 112 -0.85 3.52 -22.59
N ILE A 113 -0.72 4.55 -21.76
CA ILE A 113 -1.81 5.07 -20.94
C ILE A 113 -2.79 5.89 -21.79
N GLY A 114 -4.04 5.44 -21.79
CA GLY A 114 -5.19 6.22 -22.19
C GLY A 114 -6.10 5.49 -23.17
N ASN A 115 -7.40 5.66 -22.98
CA ASN A 115 -8.42 5.15 -23.90
C ASN A 115 -9.65 6.06 -23.92
N ALA A 116 -10.59 5.78 -24.83
CA ALA A 116 -11.73 6.65 -25.07
C ALA A 116 -12.76 6.66 -23.92
N GLN A 117 -12.74 5.63 -23.08
CA GLN A 117 -13.69 5.40 -21.99
C GLN A 117 -13.23 6.06 -20.69
N LEU A 118 -11.96 5.85 -20.32
CA LEU A 118 -11.43 6.28 -19.03
C LEU A 118 -10.78 7.67 -19.08
N GLY A 119 -10.13 8.02 -20.19
CA GLY A 119 -9.40 9.27 -20.36
C GLY A 119 -7.98 9.07 -20.85
N ASN A 120 -7.25 10.16 -21.04
CA ASN A 120 -5.86 10.17 -21.51
C ASN A 120 -4.83 10.19 -20.37
N ARG A 121 -3.54 10.06 -20.73
CA ARG A 121 -2.41 10.09 -19.79
C ARG A 121 -2.35 11.32 -18.88
N GLU A 122 -2.70 12.50 -19.37
CA GLU A 122 -2.71 13.73 -18.57
C GLU A 122 -3.87 13.74 -17.55
N GLN A 123 -5.05 13.24 -17.94
CA GLN A 123 -6.17 13.06 -17.01
C GLN A 123 -5.83 12.03 -15.92
N PHE A 124 -5.09 10.96 -16.26
CA PHE A 124 -4.59 10.01 -15.27
C PHE A 124 -3.62 10.66 -14.27
N ARG A 125 -2.67 11.46 -14.75
CA ARG A 125 -1.76 12.26 -13.89
C ARG A 125 -2.54 13.17 -12.93
N GLN A 126 -3.57 13.84 -13.44
CA GLN A 126 -4.41 14.73 -12.64
C GLN A 126 -5.23 13.97 -11.60
N LEU A 127 -5.71 12.76 -11.92
CA LEU A 127 -6.37 11.89 -10.94
C LEU A 127 -5.41 11.54 -9.80
N CYS A 128 -4.21 11.04 -10.11
CA CYS A 128 -3.24 10.63 -9.09
C CYS A 128 -2.83 11.82 -8.20
N ALA A 129 -2.50 12.96 -8.81
CA ALA A 129 -2.12 14.17 -8.07
C ALA A 129 -3.26 14.74 -7.20
N GLU A 130 -4.53 14.53 -7.58
CA GLU A 130 -5.67 14.92 -6.74
C GLU A 130 -5.91 13.90 -5.63
N ALA A 131 -5.75 12.60 -5.90
CA ALA A 131 -5.95 11.52 -4.91
C ALA A 131 -4.98 11.63 -3.73
N GLU A 132 -3.73 12.02 -3.99
CA GLU A 132 -2.69 12.32 -2.99
C GLU A 132 -3.17 13.33 -1.93
N LYS A 133 -3.98 14.32 -2.32
CA LYS A 133 -4.52 15.35 -1.40
C LYS A 133 -5.51 14.80 -0.38
N TYR A 134 -5.99 13.56 -0.58
CA TYR A 134 -6.89 12.86 0.33
C TYR A 134 -6.22 11.64 0.96
N GLY A 135 -4.93 11.39 0.66
CA GLY A 135 -4.21 10.19 1.08
C GLY A 135 -4.75 8.90 0.46
N ILE A 136 -5.37 8.99 -0.72
CA ILE A 136 -5.92 7.85 -1.46
C ILE A 136 -4.90 7.33 -2.46
N ASP A 137 -4.64 6.03 -2.41
CA ASP A 137 -3.71 5.33 -3.31
C ASP A 137 -4.43 4.90 -4.60
N ILE A 138 -3.80 5.07 -5.76
CA ILE A 138 -4.33 4.62 -7.07
C ILE A 138 -3.69 3.30 -7.49
N ILE A 139 -4.51 2.25 -7.56
CA ILE A 139 -4.13 0.93 -8.06
C ILE A 139 -4.64 0.78 -9.50
N VAL A 140 -3.72 0.51 -10.41
CA VAL A 140 -4.03 0.34 -11.83
C VAL A 140 -4.28 -1.14 -12.15
N ASP A 141 -5.42 -1.47 -12.76
CA ASP A 141 -5.64 -2.79 -13.36
C ASP A 141 -4.82 -2.91 -14.68
N VAL A 142 -4.14 -4.03 -14.86
CA VAL A 142 -3.13 -4.24 -15.91
C VAL A 142 -3.41 -5.53 -16.64
N VAL A 143 -3.59 -5.44 -17.96
CA VAL A 143 -3.69 -6.61 -18.84
C VAL A 143 -2.35 -6.82 -19.52
N ALA A 144 -1.61 -7.83 -19.07
CA ALA A 144 -0.31 -8.21 -19.62
C ALA A 144 -0.31 -9.59 -20.32
N ASN A 145 -1.37 -10.39 -20.14
CA ASN A 145 -1.47 -11.74 -20.69
C ASN A 145 -1.78 -11.76 -22.20
N HIS A 146 -2.61 -10.84 -22.67
CA HIS A 146 -3.18 -10.92 -24.01
C HIS A 146 -3.42 -9.52 -24.61
N THR A 147 -3.85 -9.49 -25.86
CA THR A 147 -4.33 -8.27 -26.54
C THR A 147 -5.77 -8.43 -27.03
N GLY A 148 -6.35 -7.38 -27.60
CA GLY A 148 -7.66 -7.47 -28.26
C GLY A 148 -7.65 -8.36 -29.51
N ASN A 149 -8.73 -9.11 -29.71
CA ASN A 149 -8.90 -9.98 -30.87
C ASN A 149 -9.46 -9.25 -32.11
N ALA A 150 -9.21 -9.82 -33.28
CA ALA A 150 -9.72 -9.34 -34.57
C ALA A 150 -11.21 -9.67 -34.80
N GLY A 151 -11.81 -10.53 -33.96
CA GLY A 151 -13.21 -10.93 -34.04
C GLY A 151 -13.45 -12.27 -33.35
N GLY A 152 -14.67 -12.80 -33.47
CA GLY A 152 -15.02 -14.14 -33.00
C GLY A 152 -14.70 -15.26 -34.01
N GLY A 153 -15.01 -16.50 -33.65
CA GLY A 153 -14.84 -17.66 -34.53
C GLY A 153 -13.36 -17.94 -34.84
N SER A 154 -13.00 -18.04 -36.12
CA SER A 154 -11.61 -18.27 -36.53
C SER A 154 -10.67 -17.10 -36.22
N LEU A 155 -11.19 -15.93 -35.85
CA LEU A 155 -10.41 -14.74 -35.51
C LEU A 155 -10.19 -14.56 -34.00
N THR A 156 -10.74 -15.45 -33.16
CA THR A 156 -10.70 -15.32 -31.69
C THR A 156 -9.28 -15.18 -31.14
N TYR A 157 -8.32 -15.93 -31.68
CA TYR A 157 -6.91 -15.90 -31.26
C TYR A 157 -6.02 -15.10 -32.21
N THR A 158 -6.63 -14.33 -33.12
CA THR A 158 -5.90 -13.44 -34.03
C THR A 158 -5.87 -12.02 -33.45
N PRO A 159 -4.71 -11.37 -33.28
CA PRO A 159 -4.63 -10.01 -32.78
C PRO A 159 -5.37 -9.02 -33.68
N ALA A 160 -6.08 -8.08 -33.06
CA ALA A 160 -6.81 -7.02 -33.77
C ALA A 160 -5.86 -6.25 -34.71
N THR A 161 -6.40 -5.76 -35.82
CA THR A 161 -5.59 -5.08 -36.85
C THR A 161 -4.94 -3.80 -36.35
N ASN A 162 -5.48 -3.21 -35.30
CA ASN A 162 -4.98 -2.01 -34.63
C ASN A 162 -4.18 -2.29 -33.34
N VAL A 163 -3.85 -3.55 -33.03
CA VAL A 163 -2.74 -3.84 -32.10
C VAL A 163 -1.48 -3.19 -32.67
N ASP A 164 -0.70 -2.54 -31.80
CA ASP A 164 0.55 -1.86 -32.13
C ASP A 164 1.38 -2.74 -33.08
N PRO A 165 1.73 -2.25 -34.29
CA PRO A 165 2.50 -3.02 -35.27
C PRO A 165 3.80 -3.62 -34.71
N ASP A 166 4.45 -2.96 -33.73
CA ASP A 166 5.67 -3.46 -33.10
C ASP A 166 5.43 -4.71 -32.25
N ILE A 167 4.19 -4.89 -31.77
CA ILE A 167 3.74 -6.08 -31.06
C ILE A 167 3.17 -7.09 -32.06
N ARG A 168 2.18 -6.66 -32.86
CA ARG A 168 1.42 -7.49 -33.79
C ARG A 168 2.28 -8.22 -34.80
N ASN A 169 3.33 -7.58 -35.32
CA ASN A 169 4.18 -8.15 -36.37
C ASN A 169 5.38 -8.93 -35.82
N ASN A 170 5.60 -8.94 -34.51
CA ASN A 170 6.72 -9.66 -33.91
C ASN A 170 6.28 -11.07 -33.48
N ALA A 171 6.58 -12.07 -34.31
CA ALA A 171 6.22 -13.46 -34.04
C ALA A 171 6.75 -14.01 -32.70
N SER A 172 7.84 -13.46 -32.15
CA SER A 172 8.38 -13.89 -30.85
C SER A 172 7.56 -13.44 -29.64
N TYR A 173 6.62 -12.51 -29.84
CA TYR A 173 5.76 -11.98 -28.76
C TYR A 173 4.44 -12.72 -28.63
N TRP A 174 4.22 -13.76 -29.43
CA TRP A 174 2.97 -14.51 -29.44
C TRP A 174 3.24 -15.97 -29.09
N HIS A 175 2.35 -16.55 -28.31
CA HIS A 175 2.22 -17.99 -28.26
C HIS A 175 1.46 -18.49 -29.50
N GLU A 176 1.26 -19.81 -29.56
CA GLU A 176 0.42 -20.42 -30.59
C GLU A 176 -0.99 -19.82 -30.56
N ALA A 177 -1.54 -19.49 -31.73
CA ALA A 177 -2.88 -18.90 -31.88
C ALA A 177 -3.99 -19.95 -31.64
N ARG A 178 -4.12 -20.38 -30.38
CA ARG A 178 -4.99 -21.47 -29.93
C ARG A 178 -5.55 -21.18 -28.54
N GLY A 179 -6.67 -21.83 -28.20
CA GLY A 179 -7.28 -21.77 -26.87
C GLY A 179 -6.95 -22.94 -25.95
N VAL A 180 -7.09 -22.71 -24.65
CA VAL A 180 -7.01 -23.75 -23.60
C VAL A 180 -8.10 -24.80 -23.79
N ASP A 181 -7.71 -26.07 -23.94
CA ASP A 181 -8.66 -27.20 -24.04
C ASP A 181 -8.79 -27.95 -22.70
N ASN A 182 -7.70 -28.07 -21.94
CA ASN A 182 -7.67 -28.71 -20.63
C ASN A 182 -7.25 -27.73 -19.53
N TRP A 183 -8.21 -27.26 -18.75
CA TRP A 183 -8.00 -26.32 -17.63
C TRP A 183 -7.24 -26.91 -16.43
N ASN A 184 -6.92 -28.22 -16.45
CA ASN A 184 -6.05 -28.88 -15.47
C ASN A 184 -4.61 -29.07 -15.99
N ASP A 185 -4.30 -28.63 -17.22
CA ASP A 185 -2.95 -28.65 -17.77
C ASP A 185 -2.28 -27.28 -17.58
N ARG A 186 -1.22 -27.24 -16.75
CA ARG A 186 -0.53 -25.99 -16.42
C ARG A 186 0.14 -25.32 -17.63
N TRP A 187 0.65 -26.12 -18.57
CA TRP A 187 1.22 -25.58 -19.80
C TRP A 187 0.13 -24.89 -20.61
N GLN A 188 -1.00 -25.55 -20.87
CA GLN A 188 -2.08 -24.92 -21.64
C GLN A 188 -2.60 -23.66 -20.97
N VAL A 189 -2.84 -23.71 -19.64
CA VAL A 189 -3.35 -22.56 -18.88
C VAL A 189 -2.44 -21.34 -18.96
N THR A 190 -1.14 -21.51 -19.19
CA THR A 190 -0.17 -20.39 -19.22
C THR A 190 0.43 -20.08 -20.59
N GLN A 191 0.22 -20.95 -21.58
CA GLN A 191 0.85 -20.83 -22.90
C GLN A 191 -0.17 -20.77 -24.04
N TRP A 192 -1.47 -20.92 -23.78
CA TRP A 192 -2.54 -20.81 -24.77
C TRP A 192 -3.58 -19.78 -24.34
N GLY A 193 -4.30 -19.23 -25.32
CA GLY A 193 -5.24 -18.14 -25.13
C GLY A 193 -6.50 -18.50 -24.36
N ILE A 194 -6.97 -17.55 -23.55
CA ILE A 194 -8.22 -17.64 -22.76
C ILE A 194 -9.43 -17.04 -23.50
N GLY A 195 -9.49 -17.27 -24.81
CA GLY A 195 -10.44 -16.61 -25.72
C GLY A 195 -9.90 -15.29 -26.33
N LEU A 196 -8.62 -15.00 -26.13
CA LEU A 196 -7.93 -13.83 -26.66
C LEU A 196 -6.51 -14.19 -27.18
N PRO A 197 -5.93 -13.41 -28.11
CA PRO A 197 -4.57 -13.59 -28.61
C PRO A 197 -3.55 -13.50 -27.48
N ASP A 198 -2.84 -14.60 -27.26
CA ASP A 198 -2.00 -14.82 -26.09
C ASP A 198 -0.56 -14.35 -26.31
N LEU A 199 -0.04 -13.55 -25.37
CA LEU A 199 1.30 -12.99 -25.46
C LEU A 199 2.32 -13.95 -24.86
N ASN A 200 3.46 -14.11 -25.54
CA ASN A 200 4.62 -14.79 -25.00
C ASN A 200 5.34 -13.89 -23.98
N THR A 201 4.89 -13.96 -22.72
CA THR A 201 5.41 -13.12 -21.64
C THR A 201 6.86 -13.44 -21.23
N GLY A 202 7.40 -14.57 -21.70
CA GLY A 202 8.84 -14.88 -21.59
C GLY A 202 9.74 -14.06 -22.52
N SER A 203 9.19 -13.34 -23.49
CA SER A 203 9.97 -12.47 -24.37
C SER A 203 10.45 -11.20 -23.65
N GLN A 204 11.77 -11.01 -23.55
CA GLN A 204 12.34 -9.85 -22.87
C GLN A 204 11.91 -8.51 -23.49
N GLY A 205 11.80 -8.43 -24.82
CA GLY A 205 11.38 -7.21 -25.51
C GLY A 205 9.90 -6.87 -25.28
N LEU A 206 9.06 -7.86 -25.02
CA LEU A 206 7.67 -7.64 -24.60
C LEU A 206 7.63 -7.17 -23.13
N GLN A 207 8.37 -7.85 -22.25
CA GLN A 207 8.51 -7.45 -20.86
C GLN A 207 9.03 -6.00 -20.73
N ASP A 208 9.94 -5.55 -21.59
CA ASP A 208 10.42 -4.16 -21.62
C ASP A 208 9.28 -3.18 -21.87
N LYS A 209 8.34 -3.50 -22.78
CA LYS A 209 7.15 -2.68 -23.04
C LYS A 209 6.23 -2.63 -21.82
N VAL A 210 6.01 -3.76 -21.15
CA VAL A 210 5.23 -3.84 -19.90
C VAL A 210 5.90 -2.99 -18.81
N ILE A 211 7.21 -3.16 -18.59
CA ILE A 211 7.98 -2.39 -17.59
C ILE A 211 7.93 -0.89 -17.88
N ALA A 212 8.05 -0.47 -19.14
CA ALA A 212 7.95 0.95 -19.51
C ALA A 212 6.58 1.52 -19.16
N PHE A 213 5.51 0.80 -19.49
CA PHE A 213 4.13 1.20 -19.17
C PHE A 213 3.88 1.31 -17.66
N LEU A 214 4.32 0.31 -16.89
CA LEU A 214 4.15 0.32 -15.44
C LEU A 214 4.95 1.46 -14.80
N ASN A 215 6.20 1.67 -15.20
CA ASN A 215 6.99 2.79 -14.70
C ASN A 215 6.45 4.15 -15.17
N ASP A 216 5.81 4.23 -16.35
CA ASP A 216 5.09 5.43 -16.79
C ASP A 216 3.92 5.74 -15.85
N ALA A 217 3.14 4.73 -15.47
CA ALA A 217 2.06 4.91 -14.50
C ALA A 217 2.58 5.32 -13.11
N VAL A 218 3.65 4.69 -12.61
CA VAL A 218 4.30 5.08 -11.33
C VAL A 218 4.79 6.53 -11.40
N ALA A 219 5.44 6.93 -12.49
CA ALA A 219 5.92 8.30 -12.66
C ALA A 219 4.80 9.36 -12.69
N LEU A 220 3.56 8.95 -12.95
CA LEU A 220 2.38 9.80 -12.90
C LEU A 220 1.66 9.78 -11.55
N GLY A 221 2.10 8.93 -10.61
CA GLY A 221 1.56 8.81 -9.25
C GLY A 221 0.69 7.58 -9.02
N ALA A 222 0.85 6.50 -9.79
CA ALA A 222 0.22 5.21 -9.42
C ALA A 222 0.93 4.58 -8.22
N ASP A 223 0.15 4.07 -7.27
CA ASP A 223 0.61 3.50 -5.99
C ASP A 223 0.54 1.97 -5.96
N GLY A 224 0.08 1.35 -7.06
CA GLY A 224 -0.07 -0.09 -7.10
C GLY A 224 -0.61 -0.62 -8.41
N PHE A 225 -0.62 -1.95 -8.51
CA PHE A 225 -1.09 -2.66 -9.69
C PHE A 225 -1.90 -3.90 -9.33
N ARG A 226 -3.02 -4.10 -10.03
CA ARG A 226 -3.77 -5.36 -10.10
C ARG A 226 -3.47 -6.00 -11.44
N PHE A 227 -2.88 -7.20 -11.45
CA PHE A 227 -2.65 -7.94 -12.70
C PHE A 227 -3.87 -8.78 -13.05
N ASP A 228 -4.50 -8.45 -14.17
CA ASP A 228 -5.53 -9.23 -14.81
C ASP A 228 -5.02 -10.59 -15.27
N ALA A 229 -5.85 -11.62 -15.16
CA ALA A 229 -5.55 -12.96 -15.64
C ALA A 229 -4.17 -13.47 -15.18
N ALA A 230 -3.72 -13.10 -13.96
CA ALA A 230 -2.37 -13.41 -13.49
C ALA A 230 -2.08 -14.93 -13.48
N LYS A 231 -3.11 -15.75 -13.23
CA LYS A 231 -3.07 -17.23 -13.35
C LYS A 231 -2.56 -17.73 -14.70
N HIS A 232 -2.76 -16.95 -15.75
CA HIS A 232 -2.46 -17.27 -17.14
C HIS A 232 -1.06 -16.79 -17.57
N ILE A 233 -0.36 -16.06 -16.70
CA ILE A 233 1.04 -15.69 -16.91
C ILE A 233 1.92 -16.61 -16.07
N GLU A 234 2.83 -17.32 -16.71
CA GLU A 234 3.64 -18.38 -16.12
C GLU A 234 4.52 -17.91 -14.95
N LEU A 235 4.69 -18.80 -13.96
CA LEU A 235 5.70 -18.65 -12.90
C LEU A 235 7.04 -19.25 -13.36
N PRO A 236 8.19 -18.84 -12.80
CA PRO A 236 9.50 -19.36 -13.20
C PRO A 236 9.65 -20.89 -13.12
N GLY A 237 8.90 -21.54 -12.21
CA GLY A 237 8.93 -22.98 -12.02
C GLY A 237 7.89 -23.76 -12.83
N ASP A 238 7.00 -23.09 -13.58
CA ASP A 238 5.99 -23.77 -14.39
C ASP A 238 6.61 -24.41 -15.65
N PRO A 239 5.94 -25.40 -16.26
CA PRO A 239 6.22 -25.80 -17.64
C PRO A 239 6.05 -24.58 -18.57
N GLY A 240 7.12 -24.20 -19.29
CA GLY A 240 7.12 -22.98 -20.11
C GLY A 240 7.44 -21.72 -19.32
N GLY A 241 7.79 -21.87 -18.03
CA GLY A 241 8.10 -20.81 -17.09
C GLY A 241 9.14 -19.81 -17.61
N SER A 242 8.92 -18.54 -17.27
CA SER A 242 9.83 -17.45 -17.58
C SER A 242 10.13 -16.61 -16.34
N ASN A 243 10.97 -15.59 -16.52
CA ASN A 243 11.27 -14.63 -15.46
C ASN A 243 10.32 -13.43 -15.44
N PHE A 244 9.12 -13.50 -16.04
CA PHE A 244 8.18 -12.39 -16.11
C PHE A 244 7.97 -11.70 -14.76
N TRP A 245 7.48 -12.43 -13.75
CA TRP A 245 7.21 -11.86 -12.42
C TRP A 245 8.45 -11.27 -11.73
N PRO A 246 9.58 -11.99 -11.58
CA PRO A 246 10.76 -11.42 -10.94
C PRO A 246 11.37 -10.24 -11.72
N ARG A 247 11.33 -10.26 -13.07
CA ARG A 247 11.89 -9.19 -13.90
C ARG A 247 10.99 -7.97 -13.94
N VAL A 248 9.71 -8.14 -14.26
CA VAL A 248 8.76 -7.02 -14.41
C VAL A 248 8.59 -6.30 -13.07
N LEU A 249 8.26 -7.03 -12.00
CA LEU A 249 8.08 -6.42 -10.68
C LEU A 249 9.40 -5.93 -10.08
N GLY A 250 10.51 -6.62 -10.34
CA GLY A 250 11.84 -6.20 -9.88
C GLY A 250 12.37 -4.94 -10.56
N SER A 251 11.77 -4.54 -11.69
CA SER A 251 12.17 -3.35 -12.47
C SER A 251 11.25 -2.14 -12.24
N LEU A 252 10.31 -2.23 -11.30
CA LEU A 252 9.45 -1.11 -10.94
C LEU A 252 10.19 -0.13 -10.03
N SER A 253 10.08 1.15 -10.37
CA SER A 253 10.49 2.25 -9.51
C SER A 253 9.64 2.23 -8.24
N SER A 254 10.26 2.51 -7.08
CA SER A 254 9.58 2.48 -5.77
C SER A 254 8.81 1.19 -5.47
N ARG A 255 9.27 0.02 -5.97
CA ARG A 255 8.58 -1.27 -5.80
C ARG A 255 8.15 -1.58 -4.37
N GLN A 256 8.93 -1.17 -3.37
CA GLN A 256 8.63 -1.40 -1.95
C GLN A 256 7.41 -0.62 -1.44
N GLU A 257 7.10 0.51 -2.07
CA GLU A 257 5.96 1.39 -1.75
C GLU A 257 4.69 0.92 -2.47
N LEU A 258 4.83 0.16 -3.56
CA LEU A 258 3.71 -0.27 -4.40
C LEU A 258 2.96 -1.47 -3.81
N PHE A 259 1.63 -1.35 -3.74
CA PHE A 259 0.76 -2.49 -3.49
C PHE A 259 0.43 -3.24 -4.79
N VAL A 260 0.91 -4.47 -4.90
CA VAL A 260 0.72 -5.31 -6.09
C VAL A 260 -0.05 -6.56 -5.72
N TYR A 261 -1.09 -6.85 -6.50
CA TYR A 261 -1.84 -8.10 -6.40
C TYR A 261 -2.27 -8.61 -7.78
N GLY A 262 -2.64 -9.88 -7.85
CA GLY A 262 -3.01 -10.53 -9.10
C GLY A 262 -4.28 -11.33 -8.99
N GLU A 263 -5.01 -11.40 -10.10
CA GLU A 263 -6.16 -12.28 -10.22
C GLU A 263 -5.71 -13.72 -10.50
N VAL A 264 -5.73 -14.54 -9.46
CA VAL A 264 -5.50 -15.98 -9.59
C VAL A 264 -6.77 -16.72 -9.19
N LEU A 265 -7.69 -16.89 -10.14
CA LEU A 265 -8.94 -17.60 -9.89
C LEU A 265 -8.67 -19.06 -9.50
N GLN A 266 -9.02 -19.39 -8.26
CA GLN A 266 -8.80 -20.70 -7.64
C GLN A 266 -9.59 -21.81 -8.37
N GLY A 267 -8.92 -22.93 -8.66
CA GLY A 267 -9.45 -24.09 -9.37
C GLY A 267 -8.64 -24.48 -10.61
N GLY A 268 -8.67 -25.75 -11.01
CA GLY A 268 -7.85 -26.24 -12.13
C GLY A 268 -6.35 -26.15 -11.85
N ALA A 269 -5.54 -25.90 -12.90
CA ALA A 269 -4.09 -25.71 -12.78
C ALA A 269 -3.71 -24.25 -12.41
N ASP A 270 -4.09 -23.82 -11.21
CA ASP A 270 -3.93 -22.42 -10.77
C ASP A 270 -2.56 -22.03 -10.22
N ASN A 271 -1.81 -22.98 -9.64
CA ASN A 271 -0.59 -22.71 -8.88
C ASN A 271 -0.74 -21.56 -7.86
N PHE A 272 -1.90 -21.49 -7.18
CA PHE A 272 -2.30 -20.33 -6.36
C PHE A 272 -1.21 -19.89 -5.37
N ALA A 273 -0.62 -20.82 -4.62
CA ALA A 273 0.40 -20.50 -3.63
C ALA A 273 1.70 -19.95 -4.25
N GLY A 274 2.08 -20.39 -5.45
CA GLY A 274 3.32 -19.94 -6.11
C GLY A 274 3.32 -18.46 -6.48
N TYR A 275 2.14 -17.88 -6.73
CA TYR A 275 2.02 -16.45 -7.02
C TYR A 275 2.17 -15.57 -5.78
N ALA A 276 1.93 -16.11 -4.57
CA ALA A 276 1.98 -15.34 -3.32
C ALA A 276 3.40 -14.85 -2.95
N ASP A 277 4.42 -15.45 -3.56
CA ASP A 277 5.83 -15.04 -3.44
C ASP A 277 6.09 -13.69 -4.11
N TYR A 278 5.29 -13.32 -5.11
CA TYR A 278 5.51 -12.13 -5.94
C TYR A 278 4.53 -10.99 -5.62
N MET A 279 3.31 -11.33 -5.23
CA MET A 279 2.20 -10.38 -5.04
C MET A 279 1.12 -10.93 -4.11
N SER A 280 0.19 -10.07 -3.69
CA SER A 280 -1.05 -10.53 -3.05
C SER A 280 -2.00 -11.15 -4.10
N LEU A 281 -2.99 -11.93 -3.66
CA LEU A 281 -3.83 -12.74 -4.53
C LEU A 281 -5.30 -12.58 -4.22
N THR A 282 -6.13 -12.64 -5.25
CA THR A 282 -7.56 -12.61 -5.09
C THR A 282 -8.12 -13.92 -4.51
N ALA A 283 -8.98 -13.84 -3.49
CA ALA A 283 -9.54 -15.02 -2.81
C ALA A 283 -10.93 -15.40 -3.36
N SER A 284 -11.00 -15.90 -4.59
CA SER A 284 -12.27 -16.18 -5.29
C SER A 284 -13.14 -17.23 -4.56
N SER A 285 -12.53 -18.29 -4.02
CA SER A 285 -13.26 -19.30 -3.23
C SER A 285 -13.82 -18.73 -1.94
N TYR A 286 -13.12 -17.78 -1.30
CA TYR A 286 -13.65 -17.08 -0.13
C TYR A 286 -14.87 -16.23 -0.49
N GLY A 287 -14.78 -15.48 -1.59
CA GLY A 287 -15.92 -14.66 -2.05
C GLY A 287 -17.16 -15.50 -2.30
N HIS A 288 -17.02 -16.70 -2.87
CA HIS A 288 -18.12 -17.65 -3.00
C HIS A 288 -18.75 -18.03 -1.65
N GLU A 289 -17.94 -18.37 -0.65
CA GLU A 289 -18.43 -18.71 0.68
C GLU A 289 -19.08 -17.51 1.40
N VAL A 290 -18.59 -16.30 1.20
CA VAL A 290 -19.19 -15.07 1.75
C VAL A 290 -20.57 -14.82 1.15
N ARG A 291 -20.75 -15.03 -0.16
CA ARG A 291 -22.09 -14.94 -0.79
C ARG A 291 -23.05 -15.95 -0.20
N ARG A 292 -22.62 -17.20 -0.01
CA ARG A 292 -23.42 -18.24 0.68
C ARG A 292 -23.71 -17.88 2.13
N ALA A 293 -22.75 -17.28 2.84
CA ALA A 293 -22.89 -16.89 4.23
C ALA A 293 -24.05 -15.91 4.45
N VAL A 294 -24.25 -14.99 3.50
CA VAL A 294 -25.36 -14.01 3.52
C VAL A 294 -26.67 -14.53 2.90
N GLY A 295 -26.77 -15.85 2.68
CA GLY A 295 -27.98 -16.49 2.17
C GLY A 295 -28.20 -16.31 0.67
N PHE A 296 -27.16 -16.00 -0.11
CA PHE A 296 -27.27 -16.05 -1.55
C PHE A 296 -27.22 -17.51 -2.02
N GLY A 297 -28.26 -17.97 -2.71
CA GLY A 297 -28.41 -19.36 -3.16
C GLY A 297 -28.83 -20.36 -2.07
N GLY A 298 -29.21 -19.91 -0.87
CA GLY A 298 -29.62 -20.80 0.22
C GLY A 298 -29.97 -20.06 1.51
N SER A 299 -30.05 -20.80 2.62
CA SER A 299 -30.25 -20.20 3.95
C SER A 299 -28.95 -19.54 4.46
N PRO A 300 -29.04 -18.37 5.12
CA PRO A 300 -27.87 -17.69 5.66
C PRO A 300 -27.14 -18.54 6.72
N ASN A 301 -25.82 -18.59 6.61
CA ASN A 301 -24.94 -19.25 7.56
C ASN A 301 -23.60 -18.50 7.65
N VAL A 302 -23.50 -17.57 8.60
CA VAL A 302 -22.33 -16.69 8.77
C VAL A 302 -21.03 -17.44 9.09
N ALA A 303 -21.10 -18.68 9.60
CA ALA A 303 -19.92 -19.49 9.88
C ALA A 303 -19.11 -19.81 8.60
N LEU A 304 -19.77 -19.83 7.43
CA LEU A 304 -19.09 -20.02 6.13
C LEU A 304 -18.08 -18.92 5.83
N ALA A 305 -18.25 -17.72 6.39
CA ALA A 305 -17.33 -16.59 6.20
C ALA A 305 -16.11 -16.61 7.16
N GLN A 306 -16.00 -17.59 8.06
CA GLN A 306 -14.84 -17.72 8.96
C GLN A 306 -13.57 -18.20 8.23
N PRO A 307 -13.57 -19.34 7.52
CA PRO A 307 -12.39 -19.82 6.79
C PRO A 307 -12.15 -19.02 5.51
N PHE A 308 -10.93 -18.54 5.30
CA PHE A 308 -10.56 -17.79 4.09
C PHE A 308 -10.46 -18.64 2.81
N GLN A 309 -10.59 -19.97 2.88
CA GLN A 309 -10.54 -20.85 1.70
C GLN A 309 -9.33 -20.61 0.77
N ALA A 310 -8.17 -20.28 1.33
CA ALA A 310 -7.00 -19.81 0.58
C ALA A 310 -5.86 -20.83 0.46
N GLY A 311 -6.15 -22.12 0.70
CA GLY A 311 -5.14 -23.17 0.74
C GLY A 311 -4.06 -22.87 1.79
N SER A 312 -2.80 -22.90 1.39
CA SER A 312 -1.64 -22.59 2.24
C SER A 312 -1.18 -21.12 2.19
N VAL A 313 -1.91 -20.24 1.51
CA VAL A 313 -1.55 -18.83 1.39
C VAL A 313 -1.93 -18.09 2.67
N ASN A 314 -0.98 -17.31 3.21
CA ASN A 314 -1.22 -16.49 4.39
C ASN A 314 -2.33 -15.46 4.11
N PRO A 315 -3.33 -15.29 4.98
CA PRO A 315 -4.36 -14.26 4.81
C PRO A 315 -3.83 -12.85 4.56
N SER A 316 -2.64 -12.51 5.07
CA SER A 316 -1.97 -11.22 4.80
C SER A 316 -1.59 -10.97 3.34
N LYS A 317 -1.74 -12.00 2.50
CA LYS A 317 -1.49 -11.95 1.06
C LYS A 317 -2.79 -12.01 0.27
N LEU A 318 -3.95 -11.89 0.90
CA LEU A 318 -5.24 -12.03 0.22
C LEU A 318 -5.91 -10.68 0.00
N VAL A 319 -6.42 -10.50 -1.21
CA VAL A 319 -7.44 -9.51 -1.53
C VAL A 319 -8.80 -10.20 -1.53
N THR A 320 -9.66 -9.86 -0.59
CA THR A 320 -10.97 -10.49 -0.38
C THR A 320 -12.09 -9.64 -0.93
N TRP A 321 -13.16 -10.27 -1.43
CA TRP A 321 -14.34 -9.56 -1.93
C TRP A 321 -15.62 -10.35 -1.64
N VAL A 322 -16.76 -9.66 -1.64
CA VAL A 322 -18.08 -10.31 -1.70
C VAL A 322 -18.39 -10.69 -3.15
N GLU A 323 -18.05 -9.81 -4.07
CA GLU A 323 -18.31 -9.87 -5.50
C GLU A 323 -17.18 -9.13 -6.21
N SER A 324 -16.84 -9.58 -7.42
CA SER A 324 -15.96 -8.87 -8.35
C SER A 324 -16.70 -8.61 -9.66
N HIS A 325 -16.05 -7.89 -10.57
CA HIS A 325 -16.55 -7.76 -11.92
C HIS A 325 -16.67 -9.13 -12.62
N ASP A 326 -15.85 -10.12 -12.30
CA ASP A 326 -15.96 -11.46 -12.89
C ASP A 326 -17.22 -12.18 -12.43
N THR A 327 -17.58 -12.11 -11.14
CA THR A 327 -18.79 -12.80 -10.66
C THR A 327 -20.07 -12.03 -11.01
N TYR A 328 -19.96 -10.71 -11.14
CA TYR A 328 -21.08 -9.88 -11.58
C TYR A 328 -21.27 -9.96 -13.10
N ALA A 329 -20.25 -9.61 -13.87
CA ALA A 329 -20.35 -9.34 -15.30
C ALA A 329 -20.36 -10.60 -16.17
N ASN A 330 -19.87 -11.75 -15.68
CA ASN A 330 -19.80 -12.98 -16.46
C ASN A 330 -21.16 -13.50 -16.93
N ASP A 331 -21.14 -14.37 -17.94
CA ASP A 331 -22.36 -14.92 -18.55
C ASP A 331 -23.17 -15.78 -17.56
N SER A 332 -22.49 -16.44 -16.62
CA SER A 332 -23.11 -17.21 -15.54
C SER A 332 -23.88 -16.35 -14.54
N SER A 333 -23.64 -15.04 -14.52
CA SER A 333 -24.29 -14.07 -13.63
C SER A 333 -24.25 -14.48 -12.15
N GLU A 334 -23.10 -14.99 -11.72
CA GLU A 334 -22.91 -15.65 -10.42
C GLU A 334 -23.34 -14.80 -9.22
N SER A 335 -23.21 -13.49 -9.30
CA SER A 335 -23.63 -12.59 -8.23
C SER A 335 -24.55 -11.46 -8.68
N THR A 336 -24.88 -11.36 -9.97
CA THR A 336 -25.78 -10.33 -10.54
C THR A 336 -27.08 -10.17 -9.74
N GLY A 337 -27.66 -11.29 -9.28
CA GLY A 337 -28.92 -11.33 -8.54
C GLY A 337 -28.82 -10.95 -7.06
N MET A 338 -27.63 -10.72 -6.51
CA MET A 338 -27.48 -10.30 -5.11
C MET A 338 -28.13 -8.94 -4.87
N THR A 339 -28.80 -8.81 -3.73
CA THR A 339 -29.39 -7.55 -3.26
C THR A 339 -28.35 -6.65 -2.60
N ASP A 340 -28.59 -5.33 -2.60
CA ASP A 340 -27.75 -4.38 -1.85
C ASP A 340 -27.66 -4.73 -0.36
N TYR A 341 -28.72 -5.31 0.20
CA TYR A 341 -28.70 -5.86 1.56
C TYR A 341 -27.66 -6.98 1.70
N GLN A 342 -27.67 -7.98 0.82
CA GLN A 342 -26.70 -9.08 0.88
C GLN A 342 -25.26 -8.60 0.66
N LEU A 343 -25.05 -7.69 -0.30
CA LEU A 343 -23.73 -7.09 -0.55
C LEU A 343 -23.23 -6.34 0.68
N LYS A 344 -24.08 -5.54 1.31
CA LYS A 344 -23.74 -4.78 2.52
C LYS A 344 -23.41 -5.68 3.71
N MET A 345 -24.20 -6.72 3.93
CA MET A 345 -23.94 -7.67 5.02
C MET A 345 -22.67 -8.49 4.75
N GLY A 346 -22.43 -8.88 3.50
CA GLY A 346 -21.22 -9.57 3.09
C GLY A 346 -19.99 -8.69 3.26
N TRP A 347 -20.12 -7.41 2.92
CA TRP A 347 -19.06 -6.42 3.10
C TRP A 347 -18.70 -6.27 4.57
N ALA A 348 -19.71 -6.15 5.45
CA ALA A 348 -19.49 -6.08 6.88
C ALA A 348 -18.78 -7.31 7.46
N LEU A 349 -19.04 -8.50 6.91
CA LEU A 349 -18.36 -9.74 7.31
C LEU A 349 -16.88 -9.74 6.93
N ILE A 350 -16.52 -9.26 5.74
CA ILE A 350 -15.13 -9.34 5.24
C ILE A 350 -14.29 -8.11 5.63
N ALA A 351 -14.83 -6.91 5.54
CA ALA A 351 -14.09 -5.68 5.81
C ALA A 351 -13.83 -5.49 7.31
N ALA A 352 -14.55 -6.17 8.20
CA ALA A 352 -14.21 -6.16 9.63
C ALA A 352 -13.01 -7.06 9.99
N ARG A 353 -12.67 -8.04 9.14
CA ARG A 353 -11.65 -9.07 9.42
C ARG A 353 -10.25 -8.48 9.51
N ALA A 354 -9.36 -9.18 10.22
CA ALA A 354 -7.94 -8.88 10.19
C ALA A 354 -7.25 -9.48 8.96
N GLN A 355 -6.01 -9.07 8.76
CA GLN A 355 -5.02 -9.66 7.84
C GLN A 355 -5.30 -9.44 6.35
N THR A 356 -6.53 -9.49 5.86
CA THR A 356 -6.81 -9.33 4.43
C THR A 356 -7.02 -7.87 4.02
N THR A 357 -6.74 -7.56 2.76
CA THR A 357 -7.11 -6.29 2.13
C THR A 357 -8.45 -6.50 1.42
N SER A 358 -9.53 -5.85 1.87
CA SER A 358 -10.86 -6.08 1.29
C SER A 358 -11.18 -5.13 0.14
N LEU A 359 -11.78 -5.64 -0.93
CA LEU A 359 -12.17 -4.90 -2.12
C LEU A 359 -13.69 -4.79 -2.23
N PHE A 360 -14.17 -3.55 -2.31
CA PHE A 360 -15.57 -3.21 -2.56
C PHE A 360 -15.78 -2.96 -4.05
N PHE A 361 -16.57 -3.81 -4.70
CA PHE A 361 -16.95 -3.65 -6.10
C PHE A 361 -18.17 -2.72 -6.23
N ASP A 362 -18.00 -1.58 -6.91
CA ASP A 362 -19.12 -0.69 -7.20
C ASP A 362 -19.80 -1.05 -8.51
N ARG A 363 -21.06 -1.49 -8.42
CA ARG A 363 -21.84 -1.92 -9.57
C ARG A 363 -22.16 -0.76 -10.52
N PRO A 364 -22.26 -1.01 -11.84
CA PRO A 364 -22.77 -0.04 -12.80
C PRO A 364 -24.11 0.55 -12.37
N ALA A 365 -24.25 1.87 -12.52
CA ALA A 365 -25.48 2.59 -12.22
C ALA A 365 -26.61 2.23 -13.21
N GLY A 366 -27.80 2.77 -12.96
CA GLY A 366 -28.96 2.58 -13.83
C GLY A 366 -29.64 1.21 -13.66
N SER A 367 -30.66 0.96 -14.48
CA SER A 367 -31.43 -0.28 -14.46
C SER A 367 -30.71 -1.41 -15.20
N GLY A 368 -30.76 -2.62 -14.63
CA GLY A 368 -30.11 -3.80 -15.21
C GLY A 368 -28.61 -3.92 -14.92
N LYS A 369 -28.01 -4.97 -15.49
CA LYS A 369 -26.62 -5.41 -15.25
C LYS A 369 -25.57 -4.41 -15.74
N PHE A 370 -25.86 -3.68 -16.82
CA PHE A 370 -24.94 -2.74 -17.45
C PHE A 370 -25.64 -1.42 -17.78
N GLY A 371 -26.47 -0.93 -16.84
CA GLY A 371 -27.39 0.18 -17.06
C GLY A 371 -26.74 1.54 -17.33
N SER A 372 -25.45 1.70 -17.01
CA SER A 372 -24.69 2.93 -17.24
C SER A 372 -23.63 2.75 -18.33
N PRO A 373 -23.44 3.76 -19.21
CA PRO A 373 -22.30 3.79 -20.13
C PRO A 373 -20.96 3.69 -19.41
N LEU A 374 -19.94 3.18 -20.12
CA LEU A 374 -18.56 3.22 -19.65
C LEU A 374 -18.12 4.67 -19.43
N GLY A 375 -17.31 4.85 -18.39
CA GLY A 375 -16.85 6.14 -17.89
C GLY A 375 -17.71 6.70 -16.75
N GLN A 376 -18.95 6.24 -16.55
CA GLN A 376 -19.86 6.81 -15.55
C GLN A 376 -19.67 6.21 -14.15
N PRO A 377 -19.98 6.99 -13.08
CA PRO A 377 -20.07 6.45 -11.73
C PRO A 377 -21.10 5.33 -11.57
N GLY A 378 -20.86 4.42 -10.61
CA GLY A 378 -21.73 3.31 -10.27
C GLY A 378 -22.85 3.66 -9.28
N ARG A 379 -23.51 2.63 -8.71
CA ARG A 379 -24.78 2.74 -7.97
C ARG A 379 -24.69 3.45 -6.61
N GLY A 380 -23.53 3.49 -5.98
CA GLY A 380 -23.34 4.27 -4.75
C GLY A 380 -23.63 3.54 -3.44
N LEU A 381 -23.77 2.21 -3.43
CA LEU A 381 -23.91 1.43 -2.18
C LEU A 381 -22.72 1.64 -1.23
N TRP A 382 -21.54 1.94 -1.78
CA TRP A 382 -20.34 2.30 -1.03
C TRP A 382 -20.49 3.54 -0.14
N ARG A 383 -21.50 4.39 -0.38
CA ARG A 383 -21.84 5.57 0.43
C ARG A 383 -22.78 5.26 1.60
N ASP A 384 -23.31 4.05 1.68
CA ASP A 384 -24.18 3.65 2.79
C ASP A 384 -23.45 3.84 4.13
N GLY A 385 -24.17 4.38 5.11
CA GLY A 385 -23.58 4.72 6.41
C GLY A 385 -22.98 3.51 7.14
N ASP A 386 -23.53 2.31 6.96
CA ASP A 386 -22.97 1.09 7.57
C ASP A 386 -21.68 0.66 6.85
N VAL A 387 -21.63 0.79 5.52
CA VAL A 387 -20.42 0.52 4.74
C VAL A 387 -19.30 1.45 5.19
N ALA A 388 -19.57 2.75 5.26
CA ALA A 388 -18.61 3.73 5.74
C ALA A 388 -18.20 3.50 7.21
N ALA A 389 -19.13 3.09 8.08
CA ALA A 389 -18.82 2.77 9.48
C ALA A 389 -17.89 1.55 9.60
N VAL A 390 -18.11 0.51 8.80
CA VAL A 390 -17.24 -0.68 8.75
C VAL A 390 -15.87 -0.33 8.18
N ASN A 391 -15.78 0.50 7.14
CA ASN A 391 -14.49 0.95 6.60
C ASN A 391 -13.67 1.71 7.65
N LYS A 392 -14.30 2.64 8.38
CA LYS A 392 -13.65 3.38 9.46
C LYS A 392 -13.22 2.46 10.60
N PHE A 393 -14.02 1.45 10.91
CA PHE A 393 -13.62 0.39 11.84
C PHE A 393 -12.37 -0.35 11.35
N HIS A 394 -12.34 -0.80 10.08
CA HIS A 394 -11.19 -1.49 9.51
C HIS A 394 -9.91 -0.68 9.72
N ASN A 395 -9.94 0.59 9.31
CA ASN A 395 -8.80 1.50 9.39
C ASN A 395 -8.35 1.73 10.84
N ALA A 396 -9.30 1.97 11.76
CA ALA A 396 -8.99 2.17 13.18
C ALA A 396 -8.43 0.90 13.87
N MET A 397 -8.67 -0.27 13.28
CA MET A 397 -8.23 -1.57 13.79
C MET A 397 -6.97 -2.09 13.08
N ALA A 398 -6.28 -1.27 12.29
CA ALA A 398 -5.00 -1.63 11.69
C ALA A 398 -4.02 -2.23 12.74
N GLY A 399 -3.34 -3.31 12.37
CA GLY A 399 -2.42 -4.04 13.24
C GLY A 399 -3.05 -4.83 14.40
N GLN A 400 -4.38 -4.79 14.60
CA GLN A 400 -5.03 -5.59 15.64
C GLN A 400 -5.29 -7.02 15.17
N GLY A 401 -5.01 -8.01 16.03
CA GLY A 401 -5.44 -9.40 15.82
C GLY A 401 -6.96 -9.56 15.85
N GLU A 402 -7.47 -10.74 15.49
CA GLU A 402 -8.92 -11.00 15.46
C GLU A 402 -9.37 -12.10 16.42
N TYR A 403 -10.63 -11.99 16.86
CA TYR A 403 -11.33 -13.05 17.57
C TYR A 403 -12.75 -13.17 17.00
N LEU A 404 -13.03 -14.28 16.31
CA LEU A 404 -14.30 -14.52 15.60
C LEU A 404 -15.22 -15.41 16.42
N ARG A 405 -16.51 -15.06 16.47
CA ARG A 405 -17.56 -15.84 17.13
C ARG A 405 -18.85 -15.79 16.34
N THR A 406 -19.68 -16.80 16.49
CA THR A 406 -21.06 -16.80 15.97
C THR A 406 -22.05 -16.99 17.12
N GLN A 407 -23.23 -16.41 16.98
CA GLN A 407 -24.38 -16.66 17.85
C GLN A 407 -25.52 -17.18 16.97
N GLY A 408 -25.67 -18.50 16.92
CA GLY A 408 -26.49 -19.16 15.90
C GLY A 408 -25.88 -19.07 14.50
N SER A 409 -26.67 -19.36 13.46
CA SER A 409 -26.22 -19.35 12.07
C SER A 409 -26.29 -17.98 11.41
N GLN A 410 -26.94 -16.98 12.02
CA GLN A 410 -27.24 -15.71 11.37
C GLN A 410 -26.53 -14.51 11.99
N THR A 411 -25.75 -14.70 13.06
CA THR A 411 -25.06 -13.60 13.74
C THR A 411 -23.59 -13.91 13.94
N MET A 412 -22.71 -13.02 13.46
CA MET A 412 -21.26 -13.13 13.62
C MET A 412 -20.70 -11.89 14.30
N LEU A 413 -19.74 -12.10 15.21
CA LEU A 413 -18.97 -11.06 15.86
C LEU A 413 -17.53 -11.16 15.35
N VAL A 414 -17.04 -10.06 14.79
CA VAL A 414 -15.67 -9.88 14.30
C VAL A 414 -14.98 -8.88 15.23
N GLU A 415 -14.33 -9.41 16.27
CA GLU A 415 -13.60 -8.59 17.24
C GLU A 415 -12.15 -8.38 16.79
N ARG A 416 -11.63 -7.18 17.02
CA ARG A 416 -10.28 -6.74 16.68
C ARG A 416 -9.54 -6.28 17.93
N GLY A 417 -8.64 -7.13 18.42
CA GLY A 417 -7.91 -6.94 19.67
C GLY A 417 -8.85 -6.65 20.85
N ALA A 418 -8.41 -5.76 21.74
CA ALA A 418 -9.24 -5.23 22.83
C ALA A 418 -9.95 -3.90 22.46
N LYS A 419 -9.93 -3.52 21.17
CA LYS A 419 -10.27 -2.16 20.72
C LYS A 419 -11.67 -2.04 20.13
N GLY A 420 -12.11 -3.02 19.36
CA GLY A 420 -13.43 -2.93 18.75
C GLY A 420 -14.00 -4.25 18.25
N VAL A 421 -15.31 -4.24 17.96
CA VAL A 421 -16.03 -5.36 17.36
C VAL A 421 -17.05 -4.87 16.33
N VAL A 422 -17.18 -5.60 15.23
CA VAL A 422 -18.32 -5.51 14.32
C VAL A 422 -19.23 -6.72 14.55
N ILE A 423 -20.53 -6.47 14.68
CA ILE A 423 -21.55 -7.52 14.82
C ILE A 423 -22.47 -7.46 13.61
N VAL A 424 -22.56 -8.56 12.86
CA VAL A 424 -23.40 -8.68 11.67
C VAL A 424 -24.55 -9.62 12.00
N ASN A 425 -25.80 -9.13 11.97
CA ASN A 425 -26.99 -9.92 12.25
C ASN A 425 -27.92 -10.00 11.04
N LEU A 426 -27.96 -11.17 10.38
CA LEU A 426 -28.83 -11.48 9.25
C LEU A 426 -30.25 -11.93 9.67
N GLY A 427 -30.45 -12.24 10.95
CA GLY A 427 -31.69 -12.82 11.50
C GLY A 427 -32.69 -11.76 11.97
N GLY A 428 -33.57 -12.17 12.90
CA GLY A 428 -34.44 -11.25 13.64
C GLY A 428 -33.70 -10.48 14.73
N GLU A 429 -34.43 -9.69 15.53
CA GLU A 429 -33.83 -9.05 16.71
C GLU A 429 -33.19 -10.09 17.64
N ILE A 430 -32.00 -9.77 18.15
CA ILE A 430 -31.22 -10.68 18.98
C ILE A 430 -30.59 -9.95 20.16
N ARG A 431 -30.62 -10.61 21.33
CA ARG A 431 -29.79 -10.22 22.48
C ARG A 431 -28.40 -10.82 22.31
N ILE A 432 -27.42 -9.98 22.05
CA ILE A 432 -26.00 -10.36 22.03
C ILE A 432 -25.55 -10.60 23.46
N ASP A 433 -25.02 -11.78 23.74
CA ASP A 433 -24.37 -12.11 25.01
C ASP A 433 -23.18 -13.03 24.73
N SER A 434 -21.98 -12.44 24.66
CA SER A 434 -20.80 -13.15 24.14
C SER A 434 -19.55 -12.80 24.95
N PRO A 435 -18.61 -13.75 25.16
CA PRO A 435 -17.27 -13.42 25.64
C PRO A 435 -16.60 -12.38 24.72
N THR A 436 -15.76 -11.53 25.30
CA THR A 436 -15.05 -10.48 24.54
C THR A 436 -13.71 -10.14 25.20
N ASN A 437 -12.74 -9.71 24.39
CA ASN A 437 -11.50 -9.11 24.87
C ASN A 437 -11.59 -7.58 24.98
N LEU A 438 -12.74 -6.98 24.64
CA LEU A 438 -12.93 -5.55 24.80
C LEU A 438 -12.77 -5.12 26.26
N ALA A 439 -12.24 -3.91 26.44
CA ALA A 439 -12.21 -3.28 27.75
C ALA A 439 -13.64 -3.10 28.30
N SER A 440 -13.78 -3.10 29.63
CA SER A 440 -15.07 -2.81 30.26
C SER A 440 -15.52 -1.38 29.94
N GLY A 441 -16.80 -1.20 29.65
CA GLY A 441 -17.36 0.10 29.29
C GLY A 441 -18.62 0.00 28.44
N THR A 442 -19.17 1.16 28.08
CA THR A 442 -20.33 1.27 27.20
C THR A 442 -19.87 1.74 25.82
N TYR A 443 -20.30 1.02 24.78
CA TYR A 443 -19.96 1.27 23.39
C TYR A 443 -21.21 1.68 22.64
N ALA A 444 -21.24 2.90 22.11
CA ALA A 444 -22.29 3.34 21.21
C ALA A 444 -22.13 2.68 19.83
N ASN A 445 -23.24 2.24 19.24
CA ASN A 445 -23.23 1.72 17.88
C ASN A 445 -23.09 2.85 16.87
N ARG A 446 -22.05 2.78 16.03
CA ARG A 446 -21.78 3.77 14.97
C ARG A 446 -22.48 3.46 13.64
N ALA A 447 -23.11 2.28 13.54
CA ALA A 447 -23.88 1.86 12.37
C ALA A 447 -25.39 2.11 12.57
N SER A 448 -26.16 1.98 11.48
CA SER A 448 -27.61 2.22 11.39
C SER A 448 -28.47 1.33 12.28
N GLY A 449 -27.89 0.29 12.89
CA GLY A 449 -28.55 -0.50 13.92
C GLY A 449 -28.85 0.30 15.19
N GLY A 450 -28.12 1.39 15.46
CA GLY A 450 -28.27 2.21 16.65
C GLY A 450 -28.05 1.45 17.96
N GLY A 451 -28.37 2.10 19.08
CA GLY A 451 -28.25 1.51 20.42
C GLY A 451 -26.84 1.51 21.00
N SER A 452 -26.66 0.82 22.12
CA SER A 452 -25.39 0.68 22.82
C SER A 452 -25.20 -0.72 23.38
N PHE A 453 -23.94 -1.09 23.59
CA PHE A 453 -23.52 -2.36 24.15
C PHE A 453 -22.68 -2.12 25.39
N THR A 454 -22.85 -2.96 26.41
CA THR A 454 -22.09 -2.89 27.65
C THR A 454 -21.14 -4.07 27.73
N VAL A 455 -19.87 -3.76 28.02
CA VAL A 455 -18.84 -4.74 28.34
C VAL A 455 -18.58 -4.72 29.84
N SER A 456 -18.79 -5.85 30.50
CA SER A 456 -18.47 -6.04 31.91
C SER A 456 -18.11 -7.50 32.18
N GLY A 457 -17.12 -7.73 33.05
CA GLY A 457 -16.69 -9.09 33.40
C GLY A 457 -16.24 -9.94 32.20
N GLY A 458 -15.63 -9.32 31.18
CA GLY A 458 -15.18 -10.01 29.96
C GLY A 458 -16.30 -10.47 29.03
N ARG A 459 -17.52 -9.92 29.18
CA ARG A 459 -18.66 -10.21 28.30
C ARG A 459 -19.24 -8.94 27.71
N ILE A 460 -19.56 -8.98 26.41
CA ILE A 460 -20.33 -7.94 25.73
C ILE A 460 -21.81 -8.31 25.73
N THR A 461 -22.64 -7.32 26.03
CA THR A 461 -24.09 -7.45 26.11
C THR A 461 -24.80 -6.29 25.43
N GLY A 462 -25.89 -6.56 24.71
CA GLY A 462 -26.73 -5.54 24.07
C GLY A 462 -27.71 -6.14 23.08
N THR A 463 -28.69 -5.37 22.61
CA THR A 463 -29.69 -5.83 21.64
C THR A 463 -29.38 -5.26 20.27
N LEU A 464 -29.46 -6.10 19.23
CA LEU A 464 -29.31 -5.70 17.83
C LEU A 464 -30.56 -6.12 17.05
N GLY A 465 -31.15 -5.16 16.33
CA GLY A 465 -32.28 -5.43 15.45
C GLY A 465 -31.94 -6.44 14.36
N GLY A 466 -32.98 -7.04 13.76
CA GLY A 466 -32.83 -7.94 12.62
C GLY A 466 -32.33 -7.23 11.37
N GLY A 467 -31.45 -7.88 10.61
CA GLY A 467 -30.85 -7.31 9.39
C GLY A 467 -30.01 -6.06 9.64
N LYS A 468 -29.37 -5.97 10.82
CA LYS A 468 -28.56 -4.81 11.24
C LYS A 468 -27.11 -5.17 11.47
N ILE A 469 -26.27 -4.14 11.36
CA ILE A 469 -24.85 -4.16 11.71
C ILE A 469 -24.67 -3.31 12.95
N ALA A 470 -23.80 -3.76 13.86
CA ALA A 470 -23.24 -2.92 14.92
C ALA A 470 -21.75 -2.73 14.71
N VAL A 471 -21.28 -1.50 14.84
CA VAL A 471 -19.86 -1.13 14.79
C VAL A 471 -19.50 -0.45 16.10
N LEU A 472 -18.63 -1.10 16.88
CA LEU A 472 -18.38 -0.75 18.28
C LEU A 472 -16.88 -0.60 18.52
N TYR A 473 -16.44 0.63 18.79
CA TYR A 473 -15.10 0.95 19.27
C TYR A 473 -15.10 2.36 19.88
N GLN A 474 -14.13 2.61 20.76
CA GLN A 474 -13.86 3.94 21.29
C GLN A 474 -12.87 4.64 20.37
N ASP A 475 -13.06 5.94 20.14
CA ASP A 475 -12.02 6.74 19.49
C ASP A 475 -10.76 6.71 20.37
N ALA A 476 -9.59 6.85 19.74
CA ALA A 476 -8.37 7.06 20.51
C ALA A 476 -8.62 8.20 21.51
N ALA A 477 -8.37 7.95 22.80
CA ALA A 477 -8.57 8.97 23.81
C ALA A 477 -7.87 10.26 23.35
N PRO A 478 -8.52 11.43 23.40
CA PRO A 478 -7.82 12.67 23.15
C PRO A 478 -6.62 12.68 24.09
N SER A 479 -5.40 12.82 23.53
CA SER A 479 -4.21 13.06 24.33
C SER A 479 -4.56 14.15 25.34
N PRO A 480 -4.29 13.99 26.64
CA PRO A 480 -4.73 14.95 27.65
C PRO A 480 -4.21 16.33 27.24
N SER A 481 -5.16 17.19 26.86
CA SER A 481 -4.88 18.61 26.71
C SER A 481 -4.39 19.09 28.08
N PRO A 482 -3.27 19.84 28.17
CA PRO A 482 -2.76 20.29 29.45
C PRO A 482 -3.87 21.00 30.21
N THR A 483 -4.24 20.41 31.34
CA THR A 483 -5.29 20.92 32.23
C THR A 483 -4.99 22.38 32.52
N ALA A 484 -5.94 23.27 32.19
CA ALA A 484 -5.83 24.68 32.52
C ALA A 484 -5.58 24.81 34.03
N ALA A 485 -4.46 25.41 34.40
CA ALA A 485 -4.10 25.69 35.78
C ALA A 485 -5.20 26.57 36.43
N PRO A 486 -5.51 26.35 37.72
CA PRO A 486 -6.62 27.02 38.39
C PRO A 486 -6.41 28.54 38.44
N SER A 487 -7.50 29.26 38.17
CA SER A 487 -7.61 30.71 38.29
C SER A 487 -7.26 31.18 39.70
N ALA A 488 -6.36 32.17 39.79
CA ALA A 488 -5.97 32.78 41.04
C ALA A 488 -7.11 33.62 41.65
N THR A 489 -7.39 33.36 42.93
CA THR A 489 -8.29 34.12 43.81
C THR A 489 -7.75 35.54 44.06
N PRO A 490 -8.60 36.58 44.19
CA PRO A 490 -8.17 37.98 44.17
C PRO A 490 -7.58 38.47 45.51
N SER A 491 -6.70 39.46 45.44
CA SER A 491 -6.18 40.23 46.60
C SER A 491 -6.56 41.71 46.46
N PRO A 492 -6.69 42.48 47.55
CA PRO A 492 -7.72 43.50 47.71
C PRO A 492 -7.36 44.92 47.24
N SER A 493 -8.44 45.69 47.11
CA SER A 493 -8.60 47.10 46.78
C SER A 493 -7.78 48.10 47.61
N ALA A 494 -7.34 49.17 46.93
CA ALA A 494 -7.24 50.52 47.51
C ALA A 494 -7.64 51.58 46.45
N THR A 495 -8.54 52.47 46.84
CA THR A 495 -9.21 53.56 46.10
C THR A 495 -8.54 54.93 46.42
N PRO A 496 -9.01 56.10 45.94
CA PRO A 496 -9.21 56.66 44.57
C PRO A 496 -8.45 58.02 44.37
N ASN A 497 -8.48 58.63 43.17
CA ASN A 497 -9.07 59.97 42.82
C ASN A 497 -8.58 60.49 41.41
N PRO A 498 -9.11 61.59 40.79
CA PRO A 498 -9.90 61.47 39.56
C PRO A 498 -9.53 62.45 38.40
N THR A 499 -10.23 62.27 37.26
CA THR A 499 -10.61 63.28 36.23
C THR A 499 -9.64 63.58 35.08
N ALA A 500 -9.98 63.15 33.85
CA ALA A 500 -10.57 63.98 32.77
C ALA A 500 -10.57 63.23 31.42
N ALA A 501 -11.69 63.26 30.69
CA ALA A 501 -11.88 62.67 29.34
C ALA A 501 -11.41 63.65 28.23
N PRO A 502 -11.16 63.20 26.96
CA PRO A 502 -12.27 62.96 26.02
C PRO A 502 -12.10 61.83 24.96
N SER A 503 -13.26 61.31 24.52
CA SER A 503 -13.69 60.76 23.20
C SER A 503 -13.02 59.54 22.51
N PRO A 504 -13.80 58.67 21.81
CA PRO A 504 -13.39 57.33 21.42
C PRO A 504 -12.73 57.26 20.02
N THR A 505 -11.85 56.27 19.85
CA THR A 505 -11.28 55.82 18.56
C THR A 505 -11.57 54.31 18.41
N PRO A 506 -11.91 53.81 17.21
CA PRO A 506 -12.65 52.55 17.05
C PRO A 506 -11.84 51.29 17.37
N SER A 507 -12.60 50.27 17.76
CA SER A 507 -12.21 48.90 18.12
C SER A 507 -11.20 48.26 17.16
N ALA A 508 -10.08 47.79 17.71
CA ALA A 508 -9.16 46.89 17.03
C ALA A 508 -9.67 45.45 17.16
N THR A 509 -9.84 44.80 16.01
CA THR A 509 -10.09 43.37 15.84
C THR A 509 -9.07 42.53 16.64
N PRO A 510 -9.48 41.47 17.35
CA PRO A 510 -8.56 40.63 18.11
C PRO A 510 -7.51 39.99 17.18
N VAL A 511 -6.24 40.22 17.54
CA VAL A 511 -5.07 39.60 16.91
C VAL A 511 -5.06 38.10 17.28
N PRO A 512 -4.94 37.18 16.31
CA PRO A 512 -4.84 35.76 16.62
C PRO A 512 -3.60 35.49 17.47
N THR A 513 -3.78 34.70 18.53
CA THR A 513 -2.69 34.13 19.33
C THR A 513 -1.68 33.45 18.40
N PRO A 514 -0.38 33.80 18.44
CA PRO A 514 0.60 33.16 17.57
C PRO A 514 0.69 31.67 17.90
N THR A 515 0.50 30.84 16.87
CA THR A 515 0.92 29.44 16.82
C THR A 515 2.33 29.34 17.42
N PRO A 516 2.62 28.38 18.33
CA PRO A 516 3.97 28.21 18.87
C PRO A 516 4.98 28.15 17.73
N ALA A 517 5.96 29.06 17.75
CA ALA A 517 6.99 29.13 16.71
C ALA A 517 7.68 27.76 16.58
N ALA A 518 7.80 27.28 15.34
CA ALA A 518 8.43 26.02 15.01
C ALA A 518 9.80 25.89 15.69
N GLY A 519 9.98 24.83 16.48
CA GLY A 519 11.26 24.48 17.09
C GLY A 519 12.12 23.60 16.19
N ILE A 520 13.32 23.26 16.66
CA ILE A 520 14.23 22.31 16.01
C ILE A 520 13.94 20.93 16.60
N VAL A 521 13.72 19.91 15.77
CA VAL A 521 13.75 18.51 16.20
C VAL A 521 15.14 17.96 15.91
N VAL A 522 15.78 17.40 16.93
CA VAL A 522 17.10 16.77 16.81
C VAL A 522 16.96 15.26 16.94
N HIS A 523 17.56 14.54 16.00
CA HIS A 523 17.65 13.09 15.95
C HIS A 523 19.11 12.68 16.12
N PHE A 524 19.38 11.77 17.04
CA PHE A 524 20.72 11.30 17.36
C PHE A 524 20.81 9.79 17.20
N TYR A 525 21.76 9.33 16.38
CA TYR A 525 22.06 7.91 16.25
C TYR A 525 22.96 7.49 17.41
N LYS A 526 22.41 6.67 18.30
CA LYS A 526 23.07 6.30 19.54
C LYS A 526 24.31 5.43 19.27
N PRO A 527 25.51 5.82 19.76
CA PRO A 527 26.70 4.98 19.68
C PRO A 527 26.52 3.65 20.44
N SER A 528 27.19 2.61 19.95
CA SER A 528 27.25 1.31 20.63
C SER A 528 27.80 1.46 22.05
N GLY A 529 27.12 0.90 23.05
CA GLY A 529 27.50 0.96 24.47
C GLY A 529 26.93 2.14 25.26
N TRP A 530 26.24 3.10 24.60
CA TRP A 530 25.52 4.16 25.30
C TRP A 530 24.17 3.64 25.86
N GLY A 531 23.78 4.17 27.02
CA GLY A 531 22.41 4.07 27.55
C GLY A 531 21.47 5.05 26.85
N THR A 532 20.33 5.38 27.44
CA THR A 532 19.45 6.43 26.88
C THR A 532 20.23 7.75 26.78
N PRO A 533 20.34 8.36 25.59
CA PRO A 533 21.03 9.63 25.44
C PRO A 533 20.21 10.80 25.98
N SER A 534 20.89 11.80 26.52
CA SER A 534 20.36 13.11 26.89
C SER A 534 20.93 14.18 25.98
N VAL A 535 20.16 15.26 25.74
CA VAL A 535 20.58 16.40 24.92
C VAL A 535 20.68 17.68 25.75
N TYR A 536 21.82 18.35 25.67
CA TYR A 536 22.08 19.70 26.13
C TYR A 536 22.17 20.63 24.92
N TYR A 537 21.63 21.85 25.00
CA TYR A 537 21.66 22.80 23.90
C TYR A 537 21.85 24.24 24.35
N TYR A 538 22.51 25.04 23.52
CA TYR A 538 22.82 26.44 23.79
C TYR A 538 23.00 27.23 22.48
N ASP A 539 22.90 28.56 22.55
CA ASP A 539 23.19 29.48 21.46
C ASP A 539 24.14 30.56 21.99
N ASP A 540 25.41 30.44 21.59
CA ASP A 540 26.50 31.34 21.93
C ASP A 540 26.67 32.48 20.91
N SER A 541 25.79 32.57 19.90
CA SER A 541 25.74 33.72 18.98
C SER A 541 25.03 34.94 19.58
N VAL A 542 24.33 34.76 20.71
CA VAL A 542 23.60 35.81 21.43
C VAL A 542 24.23 36.11 22.80
N SER A 543 24.06 37.34 23.28
CA SER A 543 24.59 37.80 24.58
C SER A 543 23.47 38.34 25.49
N PRO A 544 23.29 37.80 26.71
CA PRO A 544 24.02 36.66 27.28
C PRO A 544 23.73 35.35 26.52
N VAL A 545 24.66 34.39 26.60
CA VAL A 545 24.51 33.06 25.97
C VAL A 545 23.18 32.46 26.37
N ARG A 546 22.36 32.13 25.38
CA ARG A 546 21.08 31.48 25.63
C ARG A 546 21.36 30.00 25.89
N THR A 547 20.89 29.47 27.01
CA THR A 547 21.09 28.06 27.38
C THR A 547 19.76 27.34 27.51
N GLY A 548 19.78 26.04 27.24
CA GLY A 548 18.66 25.13 27.43
C GLY A 548 18.65 24.52 28.83
N PRO A 549 18.36 23.21 28.97
CA PRO A 549 18.36 22.52 30.26
C PRO A 549 19.75 22.54 30.92
N ALA A 550 19.79 22.37 32.25
CA ALA A 550 21.05 22.18 32.96
C ALA A 550 21.77 20.92 32.48
N TRP A 551 23.10 20.95 32.46
CA TRP A 551 23.94 19.77 32.17
C TRP A 551 23.62 18.63 33.17
N PRO A 552 23.47 17.36 32.72
CA PRO A 552 23.85 16.78 31.42
C PRO A 552 22.80 16.84 30.30
N GLY A 553 21.74 17.62 30.47
CA GLY A 553 20.67 17.80 29.49
C GLY A 553 19.44 16.95 29.77
N THR A 554 18.50 16.95 28.81
CA THR A 554 17.20 16.25 28.93
C THR A 554 17.24 14.92 28.19
N ALA A 555 16.69 13.86 28.79
CA ALA A 555 16.60 12.54 28.17
C ALA A 555 15.81 12.58 26.83
N MET A 556 16.34 11.92 25.81
CA MET A 556 15.72 11.81 24.49
C MET A 556 14.75 10.62 24.43
N SER A 557 13.79 10.68 23.50
CA SER A 557 12.82 9.60 23.26
C SER A 557 13.31 8.63 22.20
N ASP A 558 13.16 7.33 22.42
CA ASP A 558 13.51 6.29 21.43
C ASP A 558 12.56 6.34 20.22
N GLU A 559 13.13 6.22 19.02
CA GLU A 559 12.41 6.17 17.74
C GLU A 559 12.53 4.81 17.03
N GLY A 560 13.28 3.87 17.60
CA GLY A 560 13.65 2.61 16.94
C GLY A 560 14.92 2.72 16.09
N ASP A 561 15.44 1.58 15.64
CA ASP A 561 16.64 1.45 14.79
C ASP A 561 17.90 2.14 15.33
N GLY A 562 17.98 2.41 16.64
CA GLY A 562 19.11 3.10 17.28
C GLY A 562 19.02 4.64 17.24
N TRP A 563 17.94 5.22 16.74
CA TRP A 563 17.70 6.66 16.71
C TRP A 563 16.91 7.13 17.93
N TYR A 564 17.27 8.32 18.42
CA TYR A 564 16.58 9.01 19.51
C TYR A 564 16.26 10.44 19.10
N ARG A 565 15.10 10.95 19.53
CA ARG A 565 14.64 12.31 19.22
C ARG A 565 14.42 13.20 20.43
N TYR A 566 14.57 14.50 20.21
CA TYR A 566 14.12 15.54 21.13
C TYR A 566 13.70 16.81 20.37
N ALA A 567 12.62 17.44 20.79
CA ALA A 567 12.16 18.71 20.22
C ALA A 567 12.62 19.88 21.11
N ILE A 568 13.31 20.84 20.50
CA ILE A 568 13.77 22.09 21.13
C ILE A 568 12.78 23.21 20.77
N PRO A 569 11.79 23.51 21.64
CA PRO A 569 10.70 24.43 21.31
C PRO A 569 11.19 25.87 21.25
N SER A 570 10.79 26.63 20.22
CA SER A 570 11.07 28.08 20.10
C SER A 570 12.55 28.44 19.96
N TRP A 571 13.31 27.60 19.27
CA TRP A 571 14.68 27.87 18.81
C TRP A 571 14.73 27.71 17.28
N SER A 572 15.44 28.60 16.59
CA SER A 572 15.65 28.55 15.13
C SER A 572 17.03 28.00 14.75
N GLN A 573 17.98 28.08 15.69
CA GLN A 573 19.31 27.48 15.64
C GLN A 573 19.76 27.14 17.07
N ALA A 574 20.64 26.15 17.22
CA ALA A 574 21.31 25.82 18.48
C ALA A 574 22.62 25.08 18.20
N LYS A 575 23.48 24.98 19.22
CA LYS A 575 24.51 23.95 19.31
C LYS A 575 24.06 22.89 20.28
N VAL A 576 24.17 21.61 19.91
CA VAL A 576 23.74 20.47 20.74
C VAL A 576 24.90 19.58 21.15
N ILE A 577 24.84 19.08 22.38
CA ILE A 577 25.77 18.11 22.95
C ILE A 577 24.94 16.95 23.50
N PHE A 578 25.33 15.73 23.16
CA PHE A 578 24.69 14.50 23.63
C PHE A 578 25.51 13.87 24.74
N SER A 579 24.84 13.29 25.73
CA SER A 579 25.50 12.62 26.85
C SER A 579 24.79 11.33 27.24
N SER A 580 25.52 10.35 27.75
CA SER A 580 24.97 9.15 28.37
C SER A 580 25.99 8.49 29.30
N ASN A 581 25.60 8.17 30.54
CA ASN A 581 26.43 7.44 31.51
C ASN A 581 27.87 8.00 31.69
N GLY A 582 28.03 9.32 31.67
CA GLY A 582 29.34 9.99 31.79
C GLY A 582 30.14 10.14 30.50
N ALA A 583 29.71 9.51 29.40
CA ALA A 583 30.21 9.78 28.05
C ALA A 583 29.49 10.98 27.42
N GLN A 584 30.17 11.69 26.51
CA GLN A 584 29.58 12.79 25.74
C GLN A 584 30.07 12.83 24.30
N GLN A 585 29.25 13.41 23.44
CA GLN A 585 29.53 13.67 22.03
C GLN A 585 28.90 15.01 21.62
N PRO A 586 29.66 16.00 21.11
CA PRO A 586 31.11 16.01 20.89
C PRO A 586 31.93 15.82 22.18
N ALA A 587 33.24 15.56 22.05
CA ALA A 587 34.13 15.33 23.20
C ALA A 587 34.21 16.55 24.13
N ALA A 588 34.68 16.36 25.37
CA ALA A 588 34.84 17.46 26.34
C ALA A 588 35.63 18.62 25.74
N GLN A 589 35.19 19.84 26.00
CA GLN A 589 35.76 21.10 25.47
C GLN A 589 35.63 21.29 23.94
N GLN A 590 34.92 20.41 23.23
CA GLN A 590 34.55 20.65 21.84
C GLN A 590 33.21 21.42 21.75
N PRO A 591 33.05 22.32 20.77
CA PRO A 591 31.76 22.97 20.54
C PRO A 591 30.69 21.95 20.17
N GLY A 592 29.44 22.20 20.56
CA GLY A 592 28.30 21.36 20.19
C GLY A 592 28.03 21.36 18.67
N TYR A 593 27.30 20.36 18.20
CA TYR A 593 26.86 20.27 16.80
C TYR A 593 25.92 21.41 16.46
N ALA A 594 26.29 22.23 15.48
CA ALA A 594 25.41 23.30 15.00
C ALA A 594 24.20 22.69 14.28
N VAL A 595 23.00 23.00 14.78
CA VAL A 595 21.72 22.57 14.22
C VAL A 595 20.88 23.79 13.89
N SER A 596 20.22 23.76 12.75
CA SER A 596 19.33 24.82 12.25
C SER A 596 18.28 24.21 11.33
N GLY A 597 17.11 24.84 11.22
CA GLY A 597 15.97 24.31 10.46
C GLY A 597 15.01 23.49 11.35
N ARG A 598 14.04 22.80 10.74
CA ARG A 598 13.04 22.02 11.51
C ARG A 598 13.56 20.66 11.97
N GLU A 599 14.44 20.05 11.20
CA GLU A 599 14.95 18.69 11.42
C GLU A 599 16.48 18.70 11.36
N ALA A 600 17.14 18.08 12.32
CA ALA A 600 18.59 17.88 12.31
C ALA A 600 18.92 16.45 12.77
N TRP A 601 19.59 15.71 11.91
CA TRP A 601 19.98 14.31 12.11
C TRP A 601 21.47 14.21 12.33
N ILE A 602 21.88 13.63 13.47
CA ILE A 602 23.26 13.54 13.89
C ILE A 602 23.66 12.08 13.98
N LYS A 603 24.63 11.67 13.14
CA LYS A 603 25.22 10.32 13.15
C LYS A 603 26.72 10.40 12.89
N ASP A 604 27.51 9.69 13.69
CA ASP A 604 28.97 9.61 13.56
C ASP A 604 29.66 10.99 13.49
N GLY A 605 29.08 11.99 14.15
CA GLY A 605 29.57 13.36 14.18
C GLY A 605 29.22 14.23 12.99
N ALA A 606 28.48 13.72 12.00
CA ALA A 606 27.93 14.50 10.90
C ALA A 606 26.50 14.95 11.22
N VAL A 607 26.13 16.17 10.75
CA VAL A 607 24.78 16.74 10.85
C VAL A 607 24.16 16.77 9.46
N SER A 608 22.94 16.27 9.30
CA SER A 608 22.15 16.33 8.06
C SER A 608 20.74 16.85 8.30
N ALA A 609 20.11 17.42 7.26
CA ALA A 609 18.74 17.94 7.34
C ALA A 609 17.65 16.86 7.16
N ALA A 610 18.04 15.63 6.81
CA ALA A 610 17.16 14.47 6.62
C ALA A 610 17.81 13.21 7.21
N LYS A 611 16.98 12.20 7.52
CA LYS A 611 17.41 10.90 8.06
C LYS A 611 18.41 10.24 7.10
N PRO A 612 19.64 9.94 7.53
CA PRO A 612 20.57 9.17 6.72
C PRO A 612 19.99 7.77 6.43
N GLU A 613 19.69 7.47 5.17
CA GLU A 613 19.25 6.13 4.74
C GLU A 613 20.33 5.10 5.05
N GLN A 614 19.95 3.95 5.61
CA GLN A 614 20.85 2.80 5.70
C GLN A 614 20.96 2.17 4.31
N GLY A 615 21.93 2.60 3.51
CA GLY A 615 22.18 2.00 2.20
C GLY A 615 22.46 0.49 2.34
N LEU A 616 21.64 -0.35 1.70
CA LEU A 616 21.90 -1.78 1.60
C LEU A 616 22.83 -2.06 0.42
N VAL A 617 23.87 -2.85 0.66
CA VAL A 617 24.86 -3.28 -0.33
C VAL A 617 24.59 -4.75 -0.67
N GLN A 618 24.50 -5.08 -1.96
CA GLN A 618 24.43 -6.47 -2.41
C GLN A 618 25.80 -7.13 -2.31
N VAL A 619 26.04 -7.89 -1.24
CA VAL A 619 27.29 -8.60 -1.00
C VAL A 619 27.19 -10.00 -1.57
N THR A 620 28.10 -10.36 -2.48
CA THR A 620 28.19 -11.71 -3.04
C THR A 620 29.28 -12.51 -2.33
N PHE A 621 28.87 -13.58 -1.66
CA PHE A 621 29.73 -14.58 -1.04
C PHE A 621 30.03 -15.69 -2.05
N THR A 622 31.30 -15.84 -2.42
CA THR A 622 31.80 -16.94 -3.25
C THR A 622 32.46 -17.99 -2.36
N ILE A 623 31.81 -19.13 -2.18
CA ILE A 623 32.22 -20.23 -1.30
C ILE A 623 32.84 -21.34 -2.14
N GLN A 624 34.16 -21.44 -2.14
CA GLN A 624 34.92 -22.45 -2.86
C GLN A 624 34.96 -23.77 -2.09
N ASN A 625 35.12 -24.89 -2.79
CA ASN A 625 35.31 -26.22 -2.21
C ASN A 625 34.16 -26.70 -1.29
N ALA A 626 32.93 -26.21 -1.49
CA ALA A 626 31.76 -26.62 -0.74
C ALA A 626 31.04 -27.80 -1.41
N ALA A 627 31.70 -28.96 -1.47
CA ALA A 627 31.09 -30.17 -2.02
C ALA A 627 29.87 -30.60 -1.19
N THR A 628 28.75 -30.93 -1.86
CA THR A 628 27.50 -31.37 -1.23
C THR A 628 27.14 -32.78 -1.68
N VAL A 629 26.32 -33.47 -0.89
CA VAL A 629 25.63 -34.69 -1.33
C VAL A 629 24.28 -34.34 -1.94
N MET A 630 23.69 -35.25 -2.72
CA MET A 630 22.38 -35.03 -3.33
C MET A 630 21.35 -34.63 -2.28
N GLY A 631 20.64 -33.53 -2.52
CA GLY A 631 19.65 -32.95 -1.58
C GLY A 631 20.20 -31.87 -0.64
N GLN A 632 21.52 -31.67 -0.55
CA GLN A 632 22.12 -30.56 0.21
C GLN A 632 22.41 -29.33 -0.65
N ASN A 633 22.16 -28.15 -0.10
CA ASN A 633 22.49 -26.85 -0.68
C ASN A 633 23.29 -25.97 0.29
N VAL A 634 24.05 -25.00 -0.22
CA VAL A 634 24.88 -24.08 0.59
C VAL A 634 24.14 -22.77 0.90
N PHE A 635 24.28 -22.26 2.12
CA PHE A 635 23.69 -21.01 2.62
C PHE A 635 24.73 -20.21 3.43
N ILE A 636 24.43 -18.94 3.72
CA ILE A 636 25.21 -18.08 4.65
C ILE A 636 24.33 -17.72 5.85
N ALA A 637 24.83 -17.98 7.06
CA ALA A 637 24.21 -17.56 8.31
C ALA A 637 25.16 -16.60 9.06
N GLY A 638 24.64 -15.65 9.83
CA GLY A 638 25.47 -14.65 10.49
C GLY A 638 24.78 -13.83 11.57
N SER A 639 25.53 -12.89 12.15
CA SER A 639 25.19 -12.19 13.40
C SER A 639 24.06 -11.17 13.30
N ILE A 640 23.75 -10.68 12.11
CA ILE A 640 22.70 -9.68 11.87
C ILE A 640 21.43 -10.32 11.34
N ALA A 641 20.31 -9.62 11.46
CA ALA A 641 18.99 -10.12 11.05
C ALA A 641 18.95 -10.50 9.57
N GLU A 642 19.65 -9.74 8.72
CA GLU A 642 19.79 -9.96 7.28
C GLU A 642 20.56 -11.24 6.92
N LEU A 643 21.31 -11.79 7.88
CA LEU A 643 21.97 -13.10 7.80
C LEU A 643 21.33 -14.14 8.71
N GLY A 644 20.12 -13.88 9.20
CA GLY A 644 19.33 -14.81 10.01
C GLY A 644 19.63 -14.80 11.51
N GLY A 645 20.54 -13.95 12.01
CA GLY A 645 20.85 -13.89 13.45
C GLY A 645 21.31 -15.23 14.03
N TRP A 646 22.15 -15.95 13.29
CA TRP A 646 22.63 -17.32 13.55
C TRP A 646 21.57 -18.43 13.53
N ASP A 647 20.32 -18.14 13.15
CA ASP A 647 19.28 -19.13 12.93
C ASP A 647 19.43 -19.80 11.54
N PRO A 648 19.77 -21.11 11.45
CA PRO A 648 19.92 -21.80 10.17
C PRO A 648 18.65 -21.86 9.32
N ALA A 649 17.47 -21.74 9.94
CA ALA A 649 16.21 -21.69 9.22
C ALA A 649 16.08 -20.38 8.42
N LYS A 650 16.77 -19.32 8.85
CA LYS A 650 16.76 -17.97 8.26
C LYS A 650 18.05 -17.63 7.50
N ALA A 651 18.95 -18.60 7.33
CA ALA A 651 20.18 -18.42 6.57
C ALA A 651 19.90 -18.08 5.10
N VAL A 652 20.72 -17.19 4.52
CA VAL A 652 20.55 -16.70 3.14
C VAL A 652 21.00 -17.77 2.14
N GLY A 653 20.11 -18.11 1.20
CA GLY A 653 20.33 -19.12 0.16
C GLY A 653 19.01 -19.78 -0.28
N PRO A 654 19.05 -20.89 -1.03
CA PRO A 654 20.25 -21.64 -1.41
C PRO A 654 21.15 -20.86 -2.37
N GLY A 655 22.45 -21.10 -2.31
CA GLY A 655 23.42 -20.54 -3.25
C GLY A 655 23.29 -21.16 -4.64
N SER A 656 23.79 -20.46 -5.66
CA SER A 656 23.94 -21.01 -7.01
C SER A 656 25.17 -21.90 -7.10
N ALA A 657 25.00 -23.09 -7.67
CA ALA A 657 26.07 -24.07 -7.93
C ALA A 657 26.57 -24.03 -9.38
N ALA A 658 26.42 -22.91 -10.10
CA ALA A 658 26.79 -22.79 -11.51
C ALA A 658 28.26 -23.14 -11.81
N ALA A 659 29.15 -23.02 -10.81
CA ALA A 659 30.56 -23.39 -10.89
C ALA A 659 30.95 -24.45 -9.83
N TYR A 660 30.08 -25.44 -9.61
CA TYR A 660 30.27 -26.50 -8.60
C TYR A 660 31.70 -27.12 -8.66
N PRO A 661 32.40 -27.30 -7.52
CA PRO A 661 31.95 -27.22 -6.12
C PRO A 661 32.02 -25.81 -5.50
N THR A 662 32.11 -24.76 -6.32
CA THR A 662 31.99 -23.38 -5.87
C THR A 662 30.53 -22.94 -5.89
N TRP A 663 30.12 -22.25 -4.83
CA TRP A 663 28.77 -21.72 -4.68
C TRP A 663 28.82 -20.20 -4.57
N THR A 664 27.78 -19.53 -5.06
CA THR A 664 27.59 -18.08 -4.86
C THR A 664 26.29 -17.82 -4.13
N VAL A 665 26.35 -17.09 -3.02
CA VAL A 665 25.20 -16.62 -2.25
C VAL A 665 25.25 -15.10 -2.21
N THR A 666 24.19 -14.40 -2.59
CA THR A 666 24.13 -12.93 -2.54
C THR A 666 23.15 -12.48 -1.46
N ALA A 667 23.58 -11.57 -0.58
CA ALA A 667 22.76 -11.00 0.49
C ALA A 667 22.76 -9.46 0.41
N LYS A 668 21.64 -8.83 0.74
CA LYS A 668 21.56 -7.36 0.91
C LYS A 668 21.91 -7.02 2.36
N LEU A 669 23.04 -6.35 2.58
CA LEU A 669 23.57 -6.10 3.92
C LEU A 669 23.75 -4.59 4.17
N PRO A 670 23.57 -4.09 5.41
CA PRO A 670 23.73 -2.66 5.70
C PRO A 670 25.17 -2.17 5.47
N ALA A 671 25.36 -1.12 4.66
CA ALA A 671 26.67 -0.52 4.40
C ALA A 671 27.38 -0.11 5.71
N GLY A 672 28.66 -0.45 5.82
CA GLY A 672 29.49 -0.15 6.98
C GLY A 672 29.25 -1.07 8.19
N ALA A 673 28.29 -1.99 8.15
CA ALA A 673 28.06 -2.92 9.25
C ALA A 673 29.24 -3.90 9.39
N ASN A 674 29.68 -4.12 10.62
CA ASN A 674 30.58 -5.21 10.98
C ASN A 674 29.75 -6.46 11.23
N ILE A 675 29.89 -7.47 10.38
CA ILE A 675 29.15 -8.72 10.46
C ILE A 675 30.09 -9.88 10.83
N GLU A 676 29.53 -10.85 11.55
CA GLU A 676 30.09 -12.20 11.63
C GLU A 676 29.23 -13.17 10.84
N PHE A 677 29.84 -14.13 10.16
CA PHE A 677 29.12 -15.10 9.33
C PHE A 677 29.84 -16.46 9.20
N LYS A 678 29.08 -17.46 8.75
CA LYS A 678 29.54 -18.79 8.34
C LYS A 678 28.75 -19.32 7.15
N ALA A 679 29.39 -20.13 6.32
CA ALA A 679 28.70 -21.00 5.38
C ALA A 679 28.12 -22.24 6.07
N ILE A 680 26.94 -22.66 5.65
CA ILE A 680 26.28 -23.89 6.11
C ILE A 680 25.80 -24.71 4.91
N LYS A 681 25.73 -26.03 5.06
CA LYS A 681 25.05 -26.95 4.13
C LYS A 681 23.76 -27.43 4.79
N LYS A 682 22.64 -27.36 4.07
CA LYS A 682 21.32 -27.78 4.58
C LYS A 682 20.64 -28.72 3.59
N ASP A 683 20.03 -29.79 4.11
CA ASP A 683 19.18 -30.69 3.32
C ASP A 683 17.68 -30.41 3.49
N GLY A 684 16.85 -31.11 2.71
CA GLY A 684 15.38 -30.96 2.74
C GLY A 684 14.69 -31.38 4.04
N SER A 685 15.38 -32.05 4.96
CA SER A 685 14.88 -32.38 6.30
C SER A 685 15.18 -31.31 7.34
N GLY A 686 16.01 -30.31 6.98
CA GLY A 686 16.49 -29.28 7.89
C GLY A 686 17.75 -29.67 8.65
N ALA A 687 18.42 -30.77 8.31
CA ALA A 687 19.72 -31.10 8.90
C ALA A 687 20.79 -30.13 8.37
N VAL A 688 21.63 -29.62 9.27
CA VAL A 688 22.59 -28.54 9.00
C VAL A 688 24.01 -28.98 9.32
N VAL A 689 24.93 -28.77 8.37
CA VAL A 689 26.37 -28.89 8.57
C VAL A 689 26.99 -27.50 8.49
N TRP A 690 27.53 -27.01 9.60
CA TRP A 690 28.24 -25.73 9.66
C TRP A 690 29.67 -25.87 9.19
N GLU A 691 30.24 -24.83 8.57
CA GLU A 691 31.69 -24.79 8.38
C GLU A 691 32.43 -24.76 9.74
N SER A 692 33.57 -25.44 9.81
CA SER A 692 34.39 -25.56 11.01
C SER A 692 35.23 -24.30 11.29
N GLY A 693 35.79 -24.22 12.50
CA GLY A 693 36.62 -23.08 12.96
C GLY A 693 35.83 -21.87 13.47
N SER A 694 36.52 -20.75 13.66
CA SER A 694 35.93 -19.50 14.16
C SER A 694 35.02 -18.83 13.13
N ASN A 695 34.12 -17.96 13.60
CA ASN A 695 33.30 -17.09 12.75
C ASN A 695 34.20 -16.25 11.84
N ARG A 696 33.71 -15.97 10.63
CA ARG A 696 34.34 -15.03 9.70
C ARG A 696 33.80 -13.65 9.98
N THR A 697 34.61 -12.63 9.81
CA THR A 697 34.20 -11.23 9.94
C THR A 697 34.26 -10.52 8.60
N TYR A 698 33.36 -9.57 8.38
CA TYR A 698 33.40 -8.70 7.21
C TYR A 698 32.77 -7.35 7.54
N THR A 699 33.40 -6.26 7.12
CA THR A 699 32.79 -4.92 7.14
C THR A 699 32.17 -4.67 5.79
N VAL A 700 30.86 -4.46 5.76
CA VAL A 700 30.10 -4.32 4.51
C VAL A 700 30.57 -3.07 3.75
N SER A 701 31.31 -3.28 2.66
CA SER A 701 31.81 -2.19 1.81
C SER A 701 31.00 -2.02 0.54
N ALA A 702 30.51 -0.81 0.28
CA ALA A 702 29.86 -0.45 -0.98
C ALA A 702 30.85 -0.40 -2.17
N SER A 703 32.15 -0.21 -1.91
CA SER A 703 33.17 -0.13 -2.96
C SER A 703 33.72 -1.50 -3.38
N ASN A 704 33.56 -2.53 -2.55
CA ASN A 704 33.97 -3.89 -2.89
C ASN A 704 33.05 -4.92 -2.23
N PRO A 705 31.86 -5.17 -2.79
CA PRO A 705 30.85 -6.01 -2.15
C PRO A 705 31.02 -7.50 -2.48
N ASN A 706 32.25 -8.01 -2.48
CA ASN A 706 32.54 -9.40 -2.81
C ASN A 706 33.39 -10.05 -1.73
N VAL A 707 32.96 -11.21 -1.24
CA VAL A 707 33.64 -11.99 -0.21
C VAL A 707 33.92 -13.37 -0.75
N THR A 708 35.19 -13.73 -0.94
CA THR A 708 35.58 -15.06 -1.43
C THR A 708 36.31 -15.85 -0.36
N PHE A 709 35.91 -17.10 -0.14
CA PHE A 709 36.56 -18.00 0.81
C PHE A 709 36.34 -19.46 0.48
N SER A 710 37.21 -20.35 0.96
CA SER A 710 36.98 -21.80 0.93
C SER A 710 36.16 -22.28 2.12
N PHE A 711 35.20 -23.18 1.87
CA PHE A 711 34.46 -23.91 2.90
C PHE A 711 35.43 -24.69 3.78
N ARG A 712 35.28 -24.55 5.09
CA ARG A 712 36.04 -25.32 6.08
C ARG A 712 35.22 -26.56 6.46
N PRO A 713 35.56 -27.75 5.94
CA PRO A 713 34.77 -28.96 6.18
C PRO A 713 34.67 -29.34 7.65
#